data_AF-A0A953BLG9-F1
#
_entry.id   AF-A0A953BLG9-F1
#
_cell.length_a   1.000
_cell.length_b   1.000
_cell.length_c   1.000
_cell.angle_alpha   90.00
_cell.angle_beta   90.00
_cell.angle_gamma   90.00
#
_symmetry.space_group_name_H-M   'P 1'
#
loop_
_entity.id
_entity.type
_entity.pdbx_description
1 polymer ?
#
loop_
_entity_poly.entity_id
_entity_poly.type
_entity_poly.pdbx_seq_one_letter_code
_entity_poly.pdbx_strand_id
1 'polypeptide(L)'
;MAKRNAGSGVNRSVFSKPAKPSGALTRRRLRAYAFDPSLSIKLETWRMNQVTLSVPWEPLGIWDGKRLIPGPVGDYVEIVDEDPATGMAYPAVNLDDPELLATDGLPASEIDPRFHQQMVYAVVMSTITHFERALGRTSLWAPRWVAIKTDRGKVEWRPEYVHRLRIYPHAMREANAYYSPDKKALLFGYFKANDHQTGAIMPGSTVFTCLSHDVIAHETTHALLDGLHPYFTEASNPDVLAFHEAFADIVSLFSRFSIPEIVRAEIARSRGRMSDADLLGSLAMQFGSAIGSRDALRTYIGVEPDPGKIRGTFQPHARGAILVAAVFDAFLGIYRSRTADLVRLASGGTGMLPAGDIHPDLVERLTQEACKAARHVLTMCIRALDYCPPVDLTFGEYLRALITADADMVPDDDKHYRVAMIEGFRRHGIFPQGVNSMSEEALRWERPKFSRKLEECLDEAIAAVEGTSRSASGRGARGASSDHEYVQAASVPDRLTRRGREWTAMERACAIIRDKLIELLADEDDVQWQLGVCVGRGAHGSVHTTDSKGRPSFQVNRLRRSRRLGPGGLEVGDYVLEITQKRDGYFDPARQAKADKKGARPSQVRPESGRDFLFRGGCTLNIDMRSRRVRYCVAKNVLSEQRLQRQREFIGGTEPRLGIYSRIPDRETFAMLHRC
;
A
#
# COMPACT_ATOMS: atom_id res chain seq x y z
N MET A 1 68.21 -20.68 -44.12
CA MET A 1 67.56 -19.39 -44.41
C MET A 1 66.13 -19.66 -44.88
N ALA A 2 65.17 -18.89 -44.34
CA ALA A 2 63.70 -19.05 -44.29
C ALA A 2 62.97 -20.01 -45.27
N LYS A 3 62.08 -20.87 -44.72
CA LYS A 3 60.67 -21.08 -45.17
C LYS A 3 59.84 -21.99 -44.21
N ARG A 4 58.68 -21.46 -43.80
CA ARG A 4 57.32 -22.02 -43.57
C ARG A 4 57.00 -23.26 -42.68
N ASN A 5 55.86 -23.07 -41.97
CA ASN A 5 54.73 -23.98 -41.65
C ASN A 5 54.61 -24.70 -40.28
N ALA A 6 53.63 -24.18 -39.50
CA ALA A 6 52.45 -24.83 -38.89
C ALA A 6 52.55 -26.12 -38.03
N GLY A 7 51.94 -26.05 -36.82
CA GLY A 7 51.07 -27.13 -36.30
C GLY A 7 51.25 -27.54 -34.82
N SER A 8 50.22 -27.24 -34.00
CA SER A 8 49.73 -27.94 -32.78
C SER A 8 50.72 -28.34 -31.66
N GLY A 9 50.55 -28.04 -30.37
CA GLY A 9 49.36 -27.74 -29.59
C GLY A 9 49.41 -28.61 -28.32
N VAL A 10 49.62 -28.04 -27.13
CA VAL A 10 49.29 -28.68 -25.85
C VAL A 10 48.87 -27.63 -24.82
N ASN A 11 47.63 -27.83 -24.34
CA ASN A 11 46.92 -27.19 -23.24
C ASN A 11 47.78 -26.72 -22.06
N ARG A 12 47.69 -25.42 -21.72
CA ARG A 12 47.86 -24.95 -20.33
C ARG A 12 46.51 -24.50 -19.78
N SER A 13 45.96 -25.42 -18.98
CA SER A 13 44.88 -25.28 -18.00
C SER A 13 44.03 -24.01 -18.01
N VAL A 14 42.80 -24.17 -18.50
CA VAL A 14 41.65 -23.35 -18.12
C VAL A 14 41.26 -23.73 -16.70
N PHE A 15 41.89 -23.12 -15.69
CA PHE A 15 41.24 -22.99 -14.39
C PHE A 15 40.66 -21.58 -14.33
N SER A 16 39.41 -21.45 -14.77
CA SER A 16 38.59 -20.30 -14.40
C SER A 16 38.63 -20.19 -12.88
N LYS A 17 39.00 -19.03 -12.35
CA LYS A 17 38.81 -18.74 -10.93
C LYS A 17 37.37 -19.13 -10.58
N PRO A 18 37.13 -19.97 -9.56
CA PRO A 18 35.77 -20.24 -9.14
C PRO A 18 35.10 -18.90 -8.88
N ALA A 19 33.92 -18.69 -9.47
CA ALA A 19 33.11 -17.52 -9.15
C ALA A 19 33.02 -17.44 -7.63
N LYS A 20 33.41 -16.31 -7.03
CA LYS A 20 33.22 -16.12 -5.60
C LYS A 20 31.75 -16.43 -5.31
N PRO A 21 31.42 -17.40 -4.45
CA PRO A 21 30.04 -17.55 -4.01
C PRO A 21 29.63 -16.19 -3.47
N SER A 22 28.51 -15.64 -3.94
CA SER A 22 27.97 -14.39 -3.42
C SER A 22 27.46 -14.65 -2.00
N GLY A 23 28.37 -14.81 -1.04
CA GLY A 23 28.09 -14.97 0.38
C GLY A 23 27.65 -13.67 1.05
N ALA A 24 27.04 -12.75 0.29
CA ALA A 24 26.46 -11.55 0.86
C ALA A 24 25.16 -11.95 1.57
N LEU A 25 25.10 -11.73 2.88
CA LEU A 25 23.86 -11.87 3.64
C LEU A 25 22.77 -11.00 2.99
N THR A 26 21.70 -11.62 2.51
CA THR A 26 20.58 -10.93 1.84
C THR A 26 19.45 -10.60 2.82
N ARG A 27 19.40 -11.29 3.96
CA ARG A 27 18.39 -11.12 5.00
C ARG A 27 19.03 -11.25 6.39
N ARG A 28 18.45 -10.57 7.37
CA ARG A 28 18.67 -10.80 8.80
C ARG A 28 17.43 -11.38 9.44
N ARG A 29 17.62 -12.06 10.57
CA ARG A 29 16.54 -12.66 11.37
C ARG A 29 16.39 -11.86 12.65
N LEU A 30 15.16 -11.49 13.00
CA LEU A 30 14.85 -10.69 14.17
C LEU A 30 13.67 -11.31 14.92
N ARG A 31 13.84 -11.54 16.21
CA ARG A 31 12.74 -11.93 17.10
C ARG A 31 11.75 -10.79 17.25
N ALA A 32 10.48 -11.13 17.27
CA ALA A 32 9.34 -10.23 17.36
C ALA A 32 8.22 -10.91 18.15
N TYR A 33 7.27 -10.12 18.65
CA TYR A 33 6.02 -10.66 19.15
C TYR A 33 5.06 -10.96 17.99
N ALA A 34 4.32 -12.06 18.12
CA ALA A 34 3.33 -12.52 17.17
C ALA A 34 1.93 -12.00 17.52
N PHE A 35 1.67 -11.81 18.80
CA PHE A 35 0.48 -11.23 19.38
C PHE A 35 0.88 -10.10 20.33
N ASP A 36 -0.09 -9.28 20.71
CA ASP A 36 0.14 -8.35 21.80
C ASP A 36 0.60 -9.13 23.05
N PRO A 37 1.73 -8.76 23.68
CA PRO A 37 2.25 -9.49 24.83
C PRO A 37 1.25 -9.54 25.98
N SER A 38 0.35 -8.55 26.08
CA SER A 38 -0.74 -8.52 27.05
C SER A 38 -1.76 -9.66 26.88
N LEU A 39 -1.72 -10.40 25.77
CA LEU A 39 -2.56 -11.57 25.51
C LEU A 39 -1.87 -12.90 25.80
N SER A 40 -0.60 -12.85 26.21
CA SER A 40 0.31 -14.01 26.23
C SER A 40 0.46 -14.68 27.60
N ILE A 41 -0.53 -14.50 28.46
CA ILE A 41 -0.53 -15.04 29.84
C ILE A 41 -0.92 -16.53 29.88
N LYS A 42 -1.44 -17.11 28.79
CA LYS A 42 -1.76 -18.54 28.73
C LYS A 42 -0.51 -19.37 28.40
N LEU A 43 -0.23 -20.37 29.23
CA LEU A 43 0.88 -21.32 29.05
C LEU A 43 0.88 -21.97 27.65
N GLU A 44 -0.32 -22.25 27.12
CA GLU A 44 -0.54 -22.86 25.82
C GLU A 44 -0.13 -21.94 24.65
N THR A 45 -0.25 -20.61 24.81
CA THR A 45 0.04 -19.62 23.76
C THR A 45 1.41 -18.95 23.93
N TRP A 46 2.05 -19.07 25.10
CA TRP A 46 3.37 -18.48 25.39
C TRP A 46 4.43 -18.82 24.34
N ARG A 47 4.58 -20.10 23.98
CA ARG A 47 5.56 -20.54 22.97
C ARG A 47 5.25 -20.05 21.57
N MET A 48 4.01 -19.64 21.29
CA MET A 48 3.54 -19.19 19.98
C MET A 48 3.62 -17.67 19.85
N ASN A 49 3.80 -16.94 20.95
CA ASN A 49 3.84 -15.48 20.93
C ASN A 49 5.20 -14.91 20.48
N GLN A 50 6.26 -15.71 20.42
CA GLN A 50 7.55 -15.26 19.91
C GLN A 50 7.80 -15.84 18.53
N VAL A 51 8.11 -14.98 17.58
CA VAL A 51 8.36 -15.35 16.18
C VAL A 51 9.65 -14.73 15.71
N THR A 52 10.28 -15.34 14.70
CA THR A 52 11.48 -14.78 14.09
C THR A 52 11.17 -14.34 12.67
N LEU A 53 11.11 -13.02 12.47
CA LEU A 53 10.89 -12.42 11.18
C LEU A 53 12.21 -12.36 10.40
N SER A 54 12.16 -12.75 9.14
CA SER A 54 13.28 -12.55 8.22
C SER A 54 13.06 -11.24 7.48
N VAL A 55 13.96 -10.27 7.63
CA VAL A 55 13.87 -8.96 6.96
C VAL A 55 15.06 -8.73 6.02
N PRO A 56 14.91 -7.92 4.96
CA PRO A 56 16.02 -7.61 4.06
C PRO A 56 17.24 -7.06 4.79
N TRP A 57 18.44 -7.41 4.32
CA TRP A 57 19.68 -6.83 4.82
C TRP A 57 19.89 -5.44 4.21
N GLU A 58 19.86 -4.39 5.02
CA GLU A 58 20.12 -3.01 4.57
C GLU A 58 21.59 -2.61 4.84
N PRO A 59 22.39 -2.27 3.82
CA PRO A 59 23.83 -2.00 3.99
C PRO A 59 24.19 -0.50 4.23
N LEU A 60 23.33 0.36 4.79
CA LEU A 60 23.57 1.81 4.76
C LEU A 60 24.23 2.43 6.00
N GLY A 61 25.55 2.59 5.93
CA GLY A 61 26.26 3.74 6.50
C GLY A 61 26.56 4.73 5.37
N ILE A 62 26.15 5.99 5.49
CA ILE A 62 26.32 7.04 4.46
C ILE A 62 27.82 7.31 4.14
N TRP A 63 28.73 6.81 4.98
CA TRP A 63 30.17 7.01 4.88
C TRP A 63 31.00 5.72 4.65
N ASP A 64 30.46 4.54 4.97
CA ASP A 64 31.16 3.24 4.80
C ASP A 64 30.39 2.19 3.97
N GLY A 65 29.11 2.45 3.66
CA GLY A 65 28.24 1.62 2.82
C GLY A 65 28.08 0.18 3.28
N LYS A 66 28.28 -0.13 4.57
CA LYS A 66 28.38 -1.52 5.04
C LYS A 66 27.51 -1.88 6.24
N ARG A 67 26.99 -0.94 7.03
CA ARG A 67 26.34 -1.25 8.31
C ARG A 67 25.06 -0.46 8.56
N LEU A 68 24.09 -1.09 9.22
CA LEU A 68 22.88 -0.44 9.73
C LEU A 68 23.25 0.40 10.96
N ILE A 69 22.84 1.67 10.99
CA ILE A 69 23.14 2.56 12.11
C ILE A 69 22.24 2.18 13.33
N PRO A 70 22.76 2.18 14.57
CA PRO A 70 21.95 1.88 15.76
C PRO A 70 20.72 2.76 15.94
N GLY A 71 19.66 2.22 16.55
CA GLY A 71 18.34 2.86 16.59
C GLY A 71 17.65 2.66 15.25
N PRO A 72 17.59 1.39 14.80
CA PRO A 72 17.94 0.94 13.46
C PRO A 72 17.55 1.94 12.38
N VAL A 73 18.55 2.62 11.82
CA VAL A 73 18.35 3.64 10.80
C VAL A 73 18.83 3.08 9.46
N GLY A 74 17.86 2.73 8.60
CA GLY A 74 18.05 2.05 7.31
C GLY A 74 17.87 2.95 6.08
N ASP A 75 17.50 2.35 4.94
CA ASP A 75 17.11 3.07 3.70
C ASP A 75 15.63 3.47 3.71
N TYR A 76 14.80 2.71 4.43
CA TYR A 76 13.35 2.93 4.49
C TYR A 76 12.91 3.71 5.71
N VAL A 77 13.46 3.40 6.87
CA VAL A 77 12.97 3.89 8.16
C VAL A 77 14.10 4.34 9.08
N GLU A 78 13.76 5.23 10.00
CA GLU A 78 14.59 5.60 11.14
C GLU A 78 13.77 5.48 12.42
N ILE A 79 14.27 4.71 13.38
CA ILE A 79 13.63 4.57 14.69
C ILE A 79 14.17 5.66 15.62
N VAL A 80 13.28 6.55 16.06
CA VAL A 80 13.60 7.66 16.96
C VAL A 80 12.88 7.39 18.27
N ASP A 81 13.63 6.89 19.25
CA ASP A 81 13.06 6.44 20.53
C ASP A 81 13.27 7.48 21.64
N GLU A 82 12.60 8.62 21.44
CA GLU A 82 12.49 9.71 22.41
C GLU A 82 11.06 9.73 22.95
N ASP A 83 10.90 9.62 24.26
CA ASP A 83 9.61 9.70 24.95
C ASP A 83 9.36 11.14 25.40
N PRO A 84 8.47 11.90 24.72
CA PRO A 84 8.22 13.29 25.06
C PRO A 84 7.52 13.44 26.42
N ALA A 85 6.80 12.40 26.87
CA ALA A 85 6.04 12.45 28.10
C ALA A 85 6.92 12.28 29.35
N THR A 86 8.08 11.63 29.21
CA THR A 86 9.08 11.52 30.27
C THR A 86 10.33 12.38 30.02
N GLY A 87 10.50 12.92 28.80
CA GLY A 87 11.69 13.66 28.39
C GLY A 87 12.95 12.79 28.27
N MET A 88 12.79 11.46 28.14
CA MET A 88 13.90 10.51 28.08
C MET A 88 14.15 10.04 26.65
N ALA A 89 15.43 9.87 26.28
CA ALA A 89 15.85 9.17 25.08
C ALA A 89 16.36 7.77 25.47
N TYR A 90 15.80 6.72 24.87
CA TYR A 90 16.18 5.35 25.19
C TYR A 90 17.43 4.91 24.43
N PRO A 91 18.24 3.98 24.98
CA PRO A 91 19.43 3.47 24.28
C PRO A 91 19.07 2.86 22.93
N ALA A 92 19.84 3.22 21.91
CA ALA A 92 19.67 2.74 20.54
C ALA A 92 20.14 1.29 20.38
N VAL A 93 19.29 0.40 19.83
CA VAL A 93 19.70 -0.99 19.55
C VAL A 93 20.62 -1.07 18.33
N ASN A 94 21.75 -1.79 18.45
CA ASN A 94 22.66 -2.05 17.34
C ASN A 94 22.42 -3.44 16.75
N LEU A 95 21.59 -3.55 15.72
CA LEU A 95 21.26 -4.84 15.09
C LEU A 95 22.43 -5.46 14.27
N ASP A 96 23.56 -4.76 14.13
CA ASP A 96 24.80 -5.29 13.53
C ASP A 96 25.80 -5.77 14.58
N ASP A 97 25.42 -5.77 15.86
CA ASP A 97 26.21 -6.38 16.93
C ASP A 97 26.38 -7.90 16.68
N PRO A 98 27.61 -8.46 16.74
CA PRO A 98 27.85 -9.88 16.50
C PRO A 98 27.01 -10.82 17.36
N GLU A 99 26.72 -10.45 18.62
CA GLU A 99 25.91 -11.27 19.52
C GLU A 99 24.45 -11.30 19.05
N LEU A 100 23.89 -10.15 18.67
CA LEU A 100 22.53 -10.06 18.14
C LEU A 100 22.41 -10.77 16.79
N LEU A 101 23.43 -10.69 15.93
CA LEU A 101 23.45 -11.42 14.67
C LEU A 101 23.48 -12.94 14.87
N ALA A 102 24.15 -13.42 15.92
CA ALA A 102 24.22 -14.85 16.26
C ALA A 102 22.94 -15.38 16.93
N THR A 103 22.09 -14.50 17.48
CA THR A 103 20.94 -14.87 18.31
C THR A 103 19.58 -14.49 17.72
N ASP A 104 19.54 -14.08 16.45
CA ASP A 104 18.35 -13.54 15.78
C ASP A 104 17.78 -12.28 16.46
N GLY A 105 18.65 -11.42 16.99
CA GLY A 105 18.29 -10.19 17.69
C GLY A 105 18.01 -10.36 19.18
N LEU A 106 17.52 -9.28 19.81
CA LEU A 106 17.17 -9.25 21.23
C LEU A 106 16.04 -10.24 21.54
N PRO A 107 16.05 -10.88 22.72
CA PRO A 107 14.91 -11.66 23.21
C PRO A 107 13.69 -10.75 23.40
N ALA A 108 12.50 -11.31 23.23
CA ALA A 108 11.28 -10.55 23.39
C ALA A 108 11.11 -10.06 24.83
N SER A 109 10.76 -8.78 24.96
CA SER A 109 10.69 -8.09 26.25
C SER A 109 9.64 -6.99 26.20
N GLU A 110 8.82 -6.88 27.25
CA GLU A 110 7.86 -5.77 27.43
C GLU A 110 8.47 -4.55 28.13
N ILE A 111 9.69 -4.70 28.66
CA ILE A 111 10.34 -3.72 29.53
C ILE A 111 11.63 -3.15 28.96
N ASP A 112 12.18 -3.75 27.89
CA ASP A 112 13.42 -3.29 27.25
C ASP A 112 13.08 -2.46 26.00
N PRO A 113 13.23 -1.12 26.04
CA PRO A 113 12.94 -0.25 24.90
C PRO A 113 13.74 -0.62 23.64
N ARG A 114 14.92 -1.21 23.80
CA ARG A 114 15.73 -1.68 22.66
C ARG A 114 15.02 -2.78 21.88
N PHE A 115 14.29 -3.65 22.57
CA PHE A 115 13.46 -4.65 21.91
C PHE A 115 12.26 -3.99 21.21
N HIS A 116 11.67 -2.93 21.78
CA HIS A 116 10.56 -2.19 21.15
C HIS A 116 11.02 -1.60 19.80
N GLN A 117 12.23 -1.04 19.75
CA GLN A 117 12.86 -0.58 18.50
C GLN A 117 13.05 -1.73 17.49
N GLN A 118 13.53 -2.90 17.92
CA GLN A 118 13.68 -4.08 17.07
C GLN A 118 12.35 -4.59 16.54
N MET A 119 11.34 -4.68 17.40
CA MET A 119 9.99 -5.16 17.08
C MET A 119 9.38 -4.32 15.96
N VAL A 120 9.34 -3.01 16.16
CA VAL A 120 8.81 -2.05 15.19
C VAL A 120 9.57 -2.14 13.86
N TYR A 121 10.90 -2.12 13.90
CA TYR A 121 11.73 -2.23 12.70
C TYR A 121 11.46 -3.53 11.93
N ALA A 122 11.40 -4.66 12.63
CA ALA A 122 11.21 -5.97 12.01
C ALA A 122 9.85 -6.07 11.29
N VAL A 123 8.77 -5.64 11.95
CA VAL A 123 7.42 -5.71 11.38
C VAL A 123 7.23 -4.74 10.22
N VAL A 124 7.75 -3.51 10.33
CA VAL A 124 7.69 -2.51 9.25
C VAL A 124 8.43 -3.01 8.00
N MET A 125 9.66 -3.51 8.16
CA MET A 125 10.45 -4.02 7.04
C MET A 125 9.84 -5.29 6.41
N SER A 126 9.18 -6.13 7.22
CA SER A 126 8.40 -7.26 6.71
C SER A 126 7.21 -6.78 5.86
N THR A 127 6.46 -5.80 6.36
CA THR A 127 5.31 -5.19 5.66
C THR A 127 5.72 -4.58 4.33
N ILE A 128 6.80 -3.79 4.31
CA ILE A 128 7.38 -3.24 3.07
C ILE A 128 7.72 -4.36 2.08
N THR A 129 8.32 -5.45 2.56
CA THR A 129 8.67 -6.60 1.71
C THR A 129 7.43 -7.23 1.04
N HIS A 130 6.29 -7.28 1.73
CA HIS A 130 5.04 -7.76 1.13
C HIS A 130 4.59 -6.87 -0.03
N PHE A 131 4.66 -5.55 0.15
CA PHE A 131 4.31 -4.59 -0.90
C PHE A 131 5.24 -4.68 -2.10
N GLU A 132 6.55 -4.69 -1.89
CA GLU A 132 7.51 -4.72 -3.00
C GLU A 132 7.45 -6.02 -3.80
N ARG A 133 7.19 -7.14 -3.13
CA ARG A 133 6.95 -8.44 -3.80
C ARG A 133 5.69 -8.42 -4.64
N ALA A 134 4.58 -7.86 -4.12
CA ALA A 134 3.31 -7.85 -4.82
C ALA A 134 3.29 -6.85 -5.99
N LEU A 135 3.90 -5.67 -5.80
CA LEU A 135 3.96 -4.59 -6.78
C LEU A 135 5.13 -4.71 -7.75
N GLY A 136 6.12 -5.56 -7.47
CA GLY A 136 7.27 -5.76 -8.35
C GLY A 136 8.17 -4.53 -8.49
N ARG A 137 8.23 -3.69 -7.45
CA ARG A 137 9.02 -2.44 -7.44
C ARG A 137 9.33 -1.98 -6.03
N THR A 138 10.27 -1.05 -5.92
CA THR A 138 10.60 -0.39 -4.66
C THR A 138 9.46 0.52 -4.19
N SER A 139 9.23 0.56 -2.87
CA SER A 139 8.24 1.44 -2.25
C SER A 139 8.81 2.83 -1.98
N LEU A 140 8.06 3.88 -2.32
CA LEU A 140 8.41 5.29 -2.07
C LEU A 140 7.41 5.88 -1.07
N TRP A 141 7.91 6.69 -0.14
CA TRP A 141 7.06 7.41 0.81
C TRP A 141 6.39 8.60 0.13
N ALA A 142 5.26 9.04 0.68
CA ALA A 142 4.61 10.26 0.23
C ALA A 142 5.56 11.46 0.39
N PRO A 143 5.67 12.34 -0.62
CA PRO A 143 6.54 13.50 -0.54
C PRO A 143 6.05 14.47 0.53
N ARG A 144 6.98 15.24 1.07
CA ARG A 144 6.65 16.43 1.86
C ARG A 144 6.43 17.60 0.92
N TRP A 145 5.36 18.36 1.09
CA TRP A 145 5.14 19.56 0.30
C TRP A 145 5.77 20.76 1.02
N VAL A 146 6.75 21.38 0.38
CA VAL A 146 7.48 22.53 0.95
C VAL A 146 7.19 23.80 0.16
N ALA A 147 7.01 24.90 0.90
CA ALA A 147 6.77 26.23 0.35
C ALA A 147 8.12 26.92 0.07
N ILE A 148 8.42 27.16 -1.20
CA ILE A 148 9.64 27.84 -1.65
C ILE A 148 9.26 29.25 -2.07
N LYS A 149 9.95 30.26 -1.52
CA LYS A 149 9.84 31.64 -1.97
C LYS A 149 10.71 31.81 -3.22
N THR A 150 10.07 32.15 -4.34
CA THR A 150 10.77 32.53 -5.57
C THR A 150 11.39 33.92 -5.43
N ASP A 151 12.38 34.24 -6.27
CA ASP A 151 13.05 35.55 -6.31
C ASP A 151 12.08 36.73 -6.51
N ARG A 152 10.89 36.46 -7.08
CA ARG A 152 9.82 37.44 -7.29
C ARG A 152 8.83 37.53 -6.12
N GLY A 153 9.15 36.94 -4.96
CA GLY A 153 8.30 36.95 -3.75
C GLY A 153 7.07 36.03 -3.81
N LYS A 154 6.89 35.25 -4.88
CA LYS A 154 5.79 34.28 -5.02
C LYS A 154 6.14 32.98 -4.31
N VAL A 155 5.18 32.42 -3.56
CA VAL A 155 5.33 31.10 -2.92
C VAL A 155 4.95 30.01 -3.92
N GLU A 156 5.87 29.06 -4.14
CA GLU A 156 5.64 27.86 -4.93
C GLU A 156 5.74 26.63 -4.04
N TRP A 157 4.76 25.73 -4.13
CA TRP A 157 4.80 24.46 -3.42
C TRP A 157 5.49 23.40 -4.28
N ARG A 158 6.50 22.73 -3.74
CA ARG A 158 7.21 21.66 -4.42
C ARG A 158 7.23 20.38 -3.58
N PRO A 159 7.15 19.20 -4.21
CA PRO A 159 7.33 17.94 -3.51
C PRO A 159 8.82 17.75 -3.16
N GLU A 160 9.08 17.37 -1.92
CA GLU A 160 10.38 17.01 -1.39
C GLU A 160 10.40 15.50 -1.14
N TYR A 161 11.48 14.85 -1.55
CA TYR A 161 11.69 13.43 -1.32
C TYR A 161 11.80 13.12 0.17
N VAL A 162 11.01 12.15 0.64
CA VAL A 162 11.12 11.63 1.99
C VAL A 162 11.95 10.36 1.93
N HIS A 163 13.21 10.44 2.34
CA HIS A 163 14.10 9.28 2.37
C HIS A 163 13.61 8.24 3.37
N ARG A 164 13.42 8.63 4.62
CA ARG A 164 13.05 7.73 5.71
C ARG A 164 11.71 8.11 6.33
N LEU A 165 10.90 7.10 6.60
CA LEU A 165 9.76 7.24 7.48
C LEU A 165 10.27 7.22 8.93
N ARG A 166 9.88 8.22 9.73
CA ARG A 166 10.23 8.25 11.15
C ARG A 166 9.30 7.36 11.94
N ILE A 167 9.81 6.68 12.94
CA ILE A 167 8.99 5.87 13.81
C ILE A 167 9.34 6.12 15.26
N TYR A 168 8.32 6.41 16.06
CA TYR A 168 8.44 6.71 17.48
C TYR A 168 7.71 5.63 18.29
N PRO A 169 8.44 4.62 18.83
CA PRO A 169 7.84 3.55 19.62
C PRO A 169 7.14 4.05 20.90
N HIS A 170 7.58 5.19 21.45
CA HIS A 170 7.05 5.80 22.67
C HIS A 170 6.62 7.26 22.44
N ALA A 171 5.79 7.50 21.42
CA ALA A 171 5.44 8.84 20.98
C ALA A 171 4.55 9.63 21.95
N MET A 172 3.67 8.94 22.69
CA MET A 172 2.60 9.59 23.47
C MET A 172 2.04 8.66 24.56
N ARG A 173 1.48 9.27 25.63
CA ARG A 173 0.75 8.58 26.69
C ARG A 173 -0.75 8.49 26.37
N GLU A 174 -1.09 7.81 25.30
CA GLU A 174 -2.46 7.63 24.81
C GLU A 174 -2.68 6.16 24.43
N ALA A 175 -3.89 5.63 24.62
CA ALA A 175 -4.30 4.34 24.08
C ALA A 175 -4.61 4.50 22.58
N ASN A 176 -3.57 4.77 21.78
CA ASN A 176 -3.69 5.07 20.37
C ASN A 176 -2.37 4.81 19.64
N ALA A 177 -2.45 4.57 18.34
CA ALA A 177 -1.32 4.55 17.42
C ALA A 177 -1.82 5.07 16.07
N TYR A 178 -1.01 5.88 15.38
CA TYR A 178 -1.42 6.39 14.06
C TYR A 178 -0.22 6.75 13.17
N TYR A 179 -0.42 6.64 11.87
CA TYR A 179 0.40 7.33 10.86
C TYR A 179 0.05 8.83 10.78
N SER A 180 1.05 9.70 10.88
CA SER A 180 0.94 11.14 10.64
C SER A 180 1.42 11.51 9.23
N PRO A 181 0.52 11.93 8.31
CA PRO A 181 0.91 12.36 6.97
C PRO A 181 1.70 13.68 6.94
N ASP A 182 1.49 14.57 7.90
CA ASP A 182 2.21 15.86 7.98
C ASP A 182 3.67 15.63 8.42
N LYS A 183 3.86 14.85 9.49
CA LYS A 183 5.19 14.53 10.01
C LYS A 183 5.91 13.48 9.17
N LYS A 184 5.17 12.68 8.39
CA LYS A 184 5.65 11.46 7.73
C LYS A 184 6.27 10.52 8.76
N ALA A 185 5.46 10.18 9.77
CA ALA A 185 5.91 9.39 10.92
C ALA A 185 4.83 8.42 11.42
N LEU A 186 5.26 7.28 11.97
CA LEU A 186 4.41 6.40 12.78
C LEU A 186 4.58 6.79 14.26
N LEU A 187 3.47 7.01 14.94
CA LEU A 187 3.43 7.43 16.33
C LEU A 187 2.70 6.37 17.15
N PHE A 188 3.43 5.69 18.04
CA PHE A 188 2.88 4.65 18.91
C PHE A 188 2.69 5.19 20.32
N GLY A 189 1.49 5.01 20.86
CA GLY A 189 1.17 5.37 22.22
C GLY A 189 1.41 4.23 23.21
N TYR A 190 1.44 4.59 24.48
CA TYR A 190 1.41 3.65 25.59
C TYR A 190 0.48 4.15 26.69
N PHE A 191 -0.14 3.23 27.43
CA PHE A 191 -1.16 3.57 28.42
C PHE A 191 -1.18 2.55 29.54
N LYS A 192 -1.88 2.87 30.64
CA LYS A 192 -2.08 1.97 31.76
C LYS A 192 -3.30 1.10 31.51
N ALA A 193 -3.18 -0.20 31.70
CA ALA A 193 -4.31 -1.12 31.62
C ALA A 193 -5.36 -0.74 32.68
N ASN A 194 -6.61 -0.56 32.25
CA ASN A 194 -7.73 -0.21 33.12
C ASN A 194 -8.30 -1.45 33.82
N ASP A 195 -8.90 -1.28 35.00
CA ASP A 195 -9.49 -2.37 35.81
C ASP A 195 -10.57 -3.20 35.08
N HIS A 196 -11.16 -2.66 34.00
CA HIS A 196 -12.17 -3.33 33.18
C HIS A 196 -11.59 -4.29 32.11
N GLN A 197 -10.29 -4.26 31.82
CA GLN A 197 -9.61 -5.22 30.94
C GLN A 197 -9.35 -6.51 31.74
N THR A 198 -10.39 -7.33 31.88
CA THR A 198 -10.43 -8.49 32.78
C THR A 198 -9.55 -9.65 32.30
N GLY A 199 -8.72 -10.17 33.22
CA GLY A 199 -8.17 -11.54 33.22
C GLY A 199 -6.85 -11.78 32.49
N ALA A 200 -6.47 -10.95 31.50
CA ALA A 200 -5.25 -11.16 30.71
C ALA A 200 -4.18 -10.08 30.91
N ILE A 201 -4.49 -8.95 31.54
CA ILE A 201 -3.53 -7.85 31.73
C ILE A 201 -3.52 -7.48 33.21
N MET A 202 -2.32 -7.39 33.80
CA MET A 202 -2.18 -6.93 35.18
C MET A 202 -2.70 -5.48 35.28
N PRO A 203 -3.69 -5.18 36.13
CA PRO A 203 -4.17 -3.81 36.33
C PRO A 203 -3.01 -2.87 36.67
N GLY A 204 -2.96 -1.69 36.04
CA GLY A 204 -1.87 -0.72 36.23
C GLY A 204 -0.53 -1.08 35.55
N SER A 205 -0.43 -2.21 34.85
CA SER A 205 0.68 -2.46 33.93
C SER A 205 0.64 -1.49 32.74
N THR A 206 1.80 -1.23 32.12
CA THR A 206 1.88 -0.38 30.94
C THR A 206 1.74 -1.25 29.70
N VAL A 207 0.80 -0.90 28.82
CA VAL A 207 0.62 -1.54 27.52
C VAL A 207 1.24 -0.64 26.45
N PHE A 208 2.06 -1.24 25.59
CA PHE A 208 2.77 -0.54 24.51
C PHE A 208 2.21 -0.96 23.16
N THR A 209 1.62 -0.01 22.43
CA THR A 209 1.06 -0.30 21.10
C THR A 209 2.12 -0.70 20.07
N CYS A 210 3.38 -0.27 20.27
CA CYS A 210 4.53 -0.64 19.46
C CYS A 210 4.99 -2.11 19.64
N LEU A 211 4.38 -2.85 20.57
CA LEU A 211 4.61 -4.30 20.72
C LEU A 211 3.55 -5.14 20.01
N SER A 212 2.51 -4.53 19.45
CA SER A 212 1.48 -5.22 18.69
C SER A 212 1.87 -5.32 17.22
N HIS A 213 2.16 -6.54 16.75
CA HIS A 213 2.46 -6.82 15.34
C HIS A 213 1.40 -6.22 14.40
N ASP A 214 0.12 -6.38 14.77
CA ASP A 214 -0.98 -5.95 13.93
C ASP A 214 -1.11 -4.45 13.81
N VAL A 215 -0.94 -3.74 14.92
CA VAL A 215 -0.99 -2.27 14.95
C VAL A 215 0.17 -1.73 14.11
N ILE A 216 1.38 -2.26 14.27
CA ILE A 216 2.55 -1.81 13.50
C ILE A 216 2.32 -2.05 11.99
N ALA A 217 1.86 -3.23 11.59
CA ALA A 217 1.59 -3.54 10.18
C ALA A 217 0.46 -2.67 9.60
N HIS A 218 -0.57 -2.40 10.39
CA HIS A 218 -1.69 -1.53 10.02
C HIS A 218 -1.21 -0.09 9.79
N GLU A 219 -0.54 0.54 10.77
CA GLU A 219 -0.03 1.92 10.62
C GLU A 219 1.01 2.05 9.50
N THR A 220 1.86 1.04 9.32
CA THR A 220 2.79 1.00 8.18
C THR A 220 2.05 0.99 6.85
N THR A 221 0.92 0.28 6.78
CA THR A 221 0.09 0.23 5.57
C THR A 221 -0.49 1.60 5.24
N HIS A 222 -0.88 2.40 6.23
CA HIS A 222 -1.31 3.78 5.97
C HIS A 222 -0.22 4.61 5.29
N ALA A 223 1.02 4.52 5.79
CA ALA A 223 2.15 5.24 5.20
C ALA A 223 2.50 4.79 3.78
N LEU A 224 2.38 3.48 3.50
CA LEU A 224 2.59 2.92 2.16
C LEU A 224 1.47 3.33 1.20
N LEU A 225 0.22 3.34 1.67
CA LEU A 225 -0.93 3.73 0.86
C LEU A 225 -0.91 5.23 0.54
N ASP A 226 -0.52 6.10 1.47
CA ASP A 226 -0.30 7.54 1.21
C ASP A 226 0.81 7.75 0.15
N GLY A 227 1.87 6.94 0.18
CA GLY A 227 2.94 6.98 -0.82
C GLY A 227 2.49 6.56 -2.23
N LEU A 228 1.59 5.57 -2.31
CA LEU A 228 1.06 5.00 -3.54
C LEU A 228 -0.09 5.82 -4.13
N HIS A 229 -1.11 6.11 -3.32
CA HIS A 229 -2.38 6.75 -3.69
C HIS A 229 -2.67 7.94 -2.76
N PRO A 230 -2.04 9.10 -2.98
CA PRO A 230 -2.08 10.23 -2.04
C PRO A 230 -3.48 10.80 -1.81
N TYR A 231 -4.43 10.56 -2.72
CA TYR A 231 -5.80 11.08 -2.63
C TYR A 231 -6.78 10.12 -1.97
N PHE A 232 -6.36 8.94 -1.52
CA PHE A 232 -7.22 8.05 -0.73
C PHE A 232 -7.41 8.53 0.71
N THR A 233 -6.71 9.61 1.09
CA THR A 233 -6.92 10.35 2.34
C THR A 233 -8.06 11.38 2.23
N GLU A 234 -8.57 11.64 1.01
CA GLU A 234 -9.65 12.60 0.78
C GLU A 234 -11.02 11.90 0.80
N ALA A 235 -11.83 12.22 1.81
CA ALA A 235 -13.20 11.72 1.99
C ALA A 235 -14.15 12.23 0.87
N SER A 236 -14.04 11.63 -0.31
CA SER A 236 -14.84 11.97 -1.50
C SER A 236 -16.13 11.15 -1.59
N ASN A 237 -16.15 9.97 -0.97
CA ASN A 237 -17.33 9.10 -0.84
C ASN A 237 -17.20 8.22 0.42
N PRO A 238 -18.24 7.44 0.80
CA PRO A 238 -18.20 6.57 1.98
C PRO A 238 -17.13 5.46 1.95
N ASP A 239 -16.74 4.99 0.76
CA ASP A 239 -15.81 3.88 0.57
C ASP A 239 -14.35 4.30 0.71
N VAL A 240 -13.96 5.54 0.43
CA VAL A 240 -12.53 5.91 0.35
C VAL A 240 -11.81 5.77 1.69
N LEU A 241 -12.32 6.40 2.76
CA LEU A 241 -11.73 6.25 4.09
C LEU A 241 -11.92 4.82 4.63
N ALA A 242 -13.08 4.21 4.36
CA ALA A 242 -13.35 2.84 4.77
C ALA A 242 -12.41 1.83 4.09
N PHE A 243 -12.02 2.08 2.84
CA PHE A 243 -11.05 1.29 2.10
C PHE A 243 -9.67 1.44 2.74
N HIS A 244 -9.29 2.65 3.13
CA HIS A 244 -8.01 2.91 3.77
C HIS A 244 -7.83 2.09 5.07
N GLU A 245 -8.87 2.07 5.91
CA GLU A 245 -8.94 1.24 7.13
C GLU A 245 -8.95 -0.26 6.81
N ALA A 246 -9.88 -0.69 5.94
CA ALA A 246 -10.05 -2.09 5.57
C ALA A 246 -8.78 -2.68 4.96
N PHE A 247 -8.09 -1.91 4.13
CA PHE A 247 -6.89 -2.38 3.46
C PHE A 247 -5.74 -2.56 4.45
N ALA A 248 -5.60 -1.66 5.43
CA ALA A 248 -4.64 -1.81 6.50
C ALA A 248 -4.97 -3.00 7.40
N ASP A 249 -6.25 -3.28 7.66
CA ASP A 249 -6.70 -4.49 8.36
C ASP A 249 -6.44 -5.77 7.56
N ILE A 250 -6.68 -5.79 6.24
CA ILE A 250 -6.35 -6.92 5.36
C ILE A 250 -4.85 -7.19 5.43
N VAL A 251 -3.99 -6.18 5.24
CA VAL A 251 -2.54 -6.39 5.29
C VAL A 251 -2.10 -6.92 6.65
N SER A 252 -2.59 -6.33 7.73
CA SER A 252 -2.27 -6.73 9.09
C SER A 252 -2.70 -8.18 9.38
N LEU A 253 -3.96 -8.52 9.10
CA LEU A 253 -4.53 -9.85 9.32
C LEU A 253 -3.80 -10.93 8.49
N PHE A 254 -3.63 -10.70 7.18
CA PHE A 254 -2.99 -11.69 6.33
C PHE A 254 -1.48 -11.80 6.56
N SER A 255 -0.84 -10.77 7.15
CA SER A 255 0.55 -10.87 7.58
C SER A 255 0.75 -11.91 8.70
N ARG A 256 -0.26 -12.16 9.56
CA ARG A 256 -0.20 -13.25 10.55
C ARG A 256 -0.07 -14.63 9.92
N PHE A 257 -0.73 -14.84 8.78
CA PHE A 257 -0.61 -16.10 8.04
C PHE A 257 0.77 -16.31 7.40
N SER A 258 1.64 -15.30 7.42
CA SER A 258 3.05 -15.45 7.05
C SER A 258 3.88 -16.16 8.12
N ILE A 259 3.31 -16.40 9.32
CA ILE A 259 3.93 -17.05 10.47
C ILE A 259 3.36 -18.48 10.60
N PRO A 260 4.04 -19.52 10.08
CA PRO A 260 3.50 -20.87 10.06
C PRO A 260 3.22 -21.45 11.45
N GLU A 261 3.98 -21.06 12.46
CA GLU A 261 3.87 -21.57 13.82
C GLU A 261 2.51 -21.22 14.45
N ILE A 262 2.02 -20.00 14.23
CA ILE A 262 0.69 -19.56 14.66
C ILE A 262 -0.39 -20.33 13.90
N VAL A 263 -0.28 -20.39 12.58
CA VAL A 263 -1.28 -21.04 11.73
C VAL A 263 -1.39 -22.52 12.05
N ARG A 264 -0.25 -23.18 12.32
CA ARG A 264 -0.17 -24.59 12.72
C ARG A 264 -0.89 -24.84 14.03
N ALA A 265 -0.64 -24.00 15.03
CA ALA A 265 -1.30 -24.11 16.32
C ALA A 265 -2.82 -23.98 16.19
N GLU A 266 -3.27 -23.01 15.40
CA GLU A 266 -4.69 -22.78 15.20
C GLU A 266 -5.36 -23.89 14.38
N ILE A 267 -4.69 -24.44 13.38
CA ILE A 267 -5.20 -25.59 12.62
C ILE A 267 -5.28 -26.84 13.50
N ALA A 268 -4.30 -27.07 14.37
CA ALA A 268 -4.36 -28.17 15.33
C ALA A 268 -5.56 -28.00 16.28
N ARG A 269 -5.71 -26.79 16.87
CA ARG A 269 -6.80 -26.45 17.79
C ARG A 269 -8.18 -26.58 17.16
N SER A 270 -8.33 -26.09 15.93
CA SER A 270 -9.57 -26.16 15.14
C SER A 270 -9.79 -27.51 14.46
N ARG A 271 -8.86 -28.47 14.61
CA ARG A 271 -8.90 -29.79 13.97
C ARG A 271 -9.07 -29.70 12.44
N GLY A 272 -8.41 -28.71 11.83
CA GLY A 272 -8.51 -28.44 10.40
C GLY A 272 -9.82 -27.78 9.95
N ARG A 273 -10.78 -27.53 10.86
CA ARG A 273 -12.01 -26.81 10.54
C ARG A 273 -11.76 -25.32 10.67
N MET A 274 -11.43 -24.68 9.56
CA MET A 274 -11.51 -23.21 9.48
C MET A 274 -12.98 -22.82 9.24
N SER A 275 -13.80 -22.90 10.29
CA SER A 275 -15.09 -22.20 10.28
C SER A 275 -14.85 -20.70 10.46
N ASP A 276 -15.78 -19.88 10.00
CA ASP A 276 -15.70 -18.42 10.07
C ASP A 276 -15.54 -17.95 11.55
N ALA A 277 -16.01 -18.73 12.52
CA ALA A 277 -15.95 -18.42 13.95
C ALA A 277 -14.67 -18.89 14.68
N ASP A 278 -14.01 -19.97 14.25
CA ASP A 278 -12.98 -20.63 15.09
C ASP A 278 -11.56 -20.09 14.89
N LEU A 279 -11.16 -19.83 13.64
CA LEU A 279 -9.79 -19.38 13.28
C LEU A 279 -9.60 -17.88 13.52
N LEU A 280 -10.58 -17.07 13.12
CA LEU A 280 -10.58 -15.63 13.39
C LEU A 280 -11.22 -15.27 14.70
N GLY A 281 -12.09 -16.11 15.28
CA GLY A 281 -12.47 -15.92 16.68
C GLY A 281 -11.21 -15.70 17.51
N SER A 282 -10.21 -16.58 17.44
CA SER A 282 -8.96 -16.35 18.18
C SER A 282 -8.03 -15.29 17.57
N LEU A 283 -7.75 -15.34 16.26
CA LEU A 283 -6.81 -14.40 15.63
C LEU A 283 -7.32 -12.96 15.60
N ALA A 284 -8.63 -12.74 15.42
CA ALA A 284 -9.31 -11.45 15.50
C ALA A 284 -9.63 -11.02 16.94
N MET A 285 -9.92 -11.94 17.88
CA MET A 285 -10.06 -11.56 19.30
C MET A 285 -8.80 -10.85 19.81
N GLN A 286 -7.64 -11.26 19.30
CA GLN A 286 -6.31 -10.79 19.67
C GLN A 286 -5.82 -9.61 18.78
N PHE A 287 -6.62 -9.20 17.80
CA PHE A 287 -6.33 -8.11 16.88
C PHE A 287 -6.67 -6.78 17.54
N GLY A 288 -5.67 -5.92 17.77
CA GLY A 288 -5.85 -4.57 18.29
C GLY A 288 -6.48 -4.48 19.70
N SER A 289 -6.56 -5.58 20.45
CA SER A 289 -7.27 -5.65 21.75
C SER A 289 -6.75 -4.66 22.79
N ALA A 290 -5.48 -4.23 22.69
CA ALA A 290 -4.90 -3.21 23.55
C ALA A 290 -5.56 -1.84 23.36
N ILE A 291 -5.83 -1.42 22.13
CA ILE A 291 -6.30 -0.06 21.84
C ILE A 291 -7.83 0.06 22.02
N GLY A 292 -8.56 -1.05 22.21
CA GLY A 292 -10.04 -1.05 22.31
C GLY A 292 -10.74 -0.75 20.97
N SER A 293 -10.10 -0.01 20.08
CA SER A 293 -10.53 0.20 18.71
C SER A 293 -10.29 -1.06 17.87
N ARG A 294 -11.33 -1.91 17.79
CA ARG A 294 -11.74 -2.75 16.62
C ARG A 294 -12.75 -3.85 16.97
N ASP A 295 -13.71 -3.55 17.84
CA ASP A 295 -14.92 -4.37 18.01
C ASP A 295 -15.74 -4.54 16.70
N ALA A 296 -15.52 -3.65 15.73
CA ALA A 296 -16.12 -3.75 14.40
C ALA A 296 -15.75 -5.08 13.72
N LEU A 297 -14.48 -5.45 13.59
CA LEU A 297 -14.08 -6.70 12.91
C LEU A 297 -14.72 -7.94 13.56
N ARG A 298 -14.85 -7.95 14.89
CA ARG A 298 -15.54 -8.99 15.67
C ARG A 298 -17.02 -9.12 15.31
N THR A 299 -17.62 -8.04 14.81
CA THR A 299 -19.05 -7.96 14.46
C THR A 299 -19.35 -8.44 13.04
N TYR A 300 -18.34 -8.50 12.15
CA TYR A 300 -18.54 -8.84 10.73
C TYR A 300 -17.90 -10.16 10.31
N ILE A 301 -16.82 -10.57 10.99
CA ILE A 301 -16.13 -11.82 10.70
C ILE A 301 -16.71 -12.93 11.58
N GLY A 302 -17.04 -14.07 10.99
CA GLY A 302 -17.67 -15.17 11.74
C GLY A 302 -19.19 -15.05 11.89
N VAL A 303 -19.78 -14.02 11.28
CA VAL A 303 -21.22 -13.77 11.25
C VAL A 303 -21.73 -14.01 9.82
N GLU A 304 -22.92 -14.60 9.68
CA GLU A 304 -23.52 -14.82 8.35
C GLU A 304 -23.59 -13.47 7.58
N PRO A 305 -23.08 -13.41 6.33
CA PRO A 305 -23.08 -12.18 5.54
C PRO A 305 -24.48 -11.61 5.30
N ASP A 306 -24.63 -10.31 5.53
CA ASP A 306 -25.84 -9.55 5.20
C ASP A 306 -25.55 -8.57 4.04
N PRO A 307 -26.03 -8.86 2.81
CA PRO A 307 -25.83 -7.99 1.65
C PRO A 307 -26.44 -6.58 1.80
N GLY A 308 -27.41 -6.39 2.70
CA GLY A 308 -28.06 -5.10 2.93
C GLY A 308 -27.21 -4.15 3.79
N LYS A 309 -26.32 -4.69 4.63
CA LYS A 309 -25.63 -3.97 5.70
C LYS A 309 -24.74 -2.84 5.18
N ILE A 310 -24.14 -3.00 4.01
CA ILE A 310 -23.30 -1.97 3.39
C ILE A 310 -24.06 -0.68 3.05
N ARG A 311 -25.39 -0.73 2.82
CA ARG A 311 -26.16 0.46 2.43
C ARG A 311 -26.36 1.46 3.57
N GLY A 312 -26.38 0.99 4.82
CA GLY A 312 -26.57 1.81 6.02
C GLY A 312 -25.31 2.04 6.86
N THR A 313 -24.16 1.50 6.43
CA THR A 313 -22.91 1.57 7.20
C THR A 313 -21.97 2.61 6.61
N PHE A 314 -21.75 3.72 7.32
CA PHE A 314 -20.95 4.83 6.82
C PHE A 314 -19.70 5.13 7.65
N GLN A 315 -19.66 4.69 8.91
CA GLN A 315 -18.47 4.86 9.74
C GLN A 315 -17.31 4.06 9.11
N PRO A 316 -16.12 4.67 8.88
CA PRO A 316 -15.05 4.06 8.10
C PRO A 316 -14.63 2.66 8.56
N HIS A 317 -14.45 2.44 9.86
CA HIS A 317 -14.03 1.15 10.42
C HIS A 317 -15.11 0.07 10.23
N ALA A 318 -16.37 0.38 10.52
CA ALA A 318 -17.50 -0.54 10.40
C ALA A 318 -17.79 -0.88 8.94
N ARG A 319 -17.73 0.12 8.05
CA ARG A 319 -17.89 -0.09 6.61
C ARG A 319 -16.70 -0.86 6.05
N GLY A 320 -15.49 -0.54 6.50
CA GLY A 320 -14.27 -1.22 6.12
C GLY A 320 -14.27 -2.69 6.54
N ALA A 321 -14.78 -3.01 7.74
CA ALA A 321 -14.92 -4.38 8.22
C ALA A 321 -15.78 -5.26 7.31
N ILE A 322 -16.74 -4.69 6.56
CA ILE A 322 -17.51 -5.43 5.54
C ILE A 322 -16.60 -5.85 4.37
N LEU A 323 -15.69 -4.98 3.92
CA LEU A 323 -14.71 -5.32 2.88
C LEU A 323 -13.72 -6.38 3.39
N VAL A 324 -13.25 -6.27 4.62
CA VAL A 324 -12.37 -7.28 5.23
C VAL A 324 -13.08 -8.63 5.29
N ALA A 325 -14.34 -8.66 5.73
CA ALA A 325 -15.14 -9.88 5.77
C ALA A 325 -15.34 -10.49 4.37
N ALA A 326 -15.60 -9.68 3.34
CA ALA A 326 -15.73 -10.16 1.97
C ALA A 326 -14.45 -10.84 1.43
N VAL A 327 -13.28 -10.23 1.67
CA VAL A 327 -11.98 -10.81 1.28
C VAL A 327 -11.69 -12.07 2.10
N PHE A 328 -12.09 -12.08 3.36
CA PHE A 328 -11.84 -13.22 4.23
C PHE A 328 -12.74 -14.42 3.88
N ASP A 329 -14.01 -14.21 3.60
CA ASP A 329 -14.92 -15.25 3.11
C ASP A 329 -14.39 -15.91 1.84
N ALA A 330 -13.84 -15.11 0.92
CA ALA A 330 -13.17 -15.60 -0.27
C ALA A 330 -11.96 -16.47 0.08
N PHE A 331 -11.11 -16.03 1.01
CA PHE A 331 -9.97 -16.81 1.49
C PHE A 331 -10.41 -18.15 2.10
N LEU A 332 -11.48 -18.18 2.90
CA LEU A 332 -11.99 -19.43 3.46
C LEU A 332 -12.53 -20.37 2.38
N GLY A 333 -13.24 -19.84 1.39
CA GLY A 333 -13.67 -20.61 0.21
C GLY A 333 -12.49 -21.23 -0.52
N ILE A 334 -11.42 -20.45 -0.75
CA ILE A 334 -10.16 -20.91 -1.34
C ILE A 334 -9.52 -22.00 -0.49
N TYR A 335 -9.39 -21.79 0.83
CA TYR A 335 -8.79 -22.76 1.73
C TYR A 335 -9.55 -24.09 1.73
N ARG A 336 -10.88 -24.06 1.83
CA ARG A 336 -11.74 -25.25 1.78
C ARG A 336 -11.56 -26.00 0.47
N SER A 337 -11.53 -25.29 -0.66
CA SER A 337 -11.29 -25.88 -1.99
C SER A 337 -9.90 -26.55 -2.07
N ARG A 338 -8.85 -25.85 -1.62
CA ARG A 338 -7.45 -26.32 -1.69
C ARG A 338 -7.13 -27.50 -0.78
N THR A 339 -7.89 -27.68 0.30
CA THR A 339 -7.66 -28.72 1.30
C THR A 339 -8.64 -29.88 1.20
N ALA A 340 -9.63 -29.81 0.31
CA ALA A 340 -10.67 -30.82 0.17
C ALA A 340 -10.10 -32.22 -0.13
N ASP A 341 -9.01 -32.30 -0.89
CA ASP A 341 -8.30 -33.56 -1.14
C ASP A 341 -7.63 -34.13 0.11
N LEU A 342 -6.91 -33.30 0.87
CA LEU A 342 -6.28 -33.67 2.14
C LEU A 342 -7.31 -34.16 3.15
N VAL A 343 -8.43 -33.44 3.27
CA VAL A 343 -9.54 -33.82 4.15
C VAL A 343 -10.17 -35.13 3.70
N ARG A 344 -10.42 -35.33 2.40
CA ARG A 344 -10.93 -36.62 1.88
C ARG A 344 -9.97 -37.77 2.15
N LEU A 345 -8.68 -37.59 1.93
CA LEU A 345 -7.67 -38.61 2.21
C LEU A 345 -7.66 -38.99 3.70
N ALA A 346 -7.66 -38.00 4.59
CA ALA A 346 -7.64 -38.22 6.03
C ALA A 346 -8.95 -38.76 6.61
N SER A 347 -10.07 -38.55 5.92
CA SER A 347 -11.41 -38.96 6.36
C SER A 347 -11.92 -40.24 5.69
N GLY A 348 -11.11 -40.91 4.88
CA GLY A 348 -11.54 -42.08 4.10
C GLY A 348 -12.63 -41.76 3.06
N GLY A 349 -12.66 -40.52 2.55
CA GLY A 349 -13.59 -40.04 1.54
C GLY A 349 -14.89 -39.43 2.07
N THR A 350 -15.14 -39.48 3.39
CA THR A 350 -16.37 -38.94 3.98
C THR A 350 -16.42 -37.42 4.03
N GLY A 351 -15.26 -36.76 3.96
CA GLY A 351 -15.13 -35.30 4.14
C GLY A 351 -15.23 -34.86 5.61
N MET A 352 -15.46 -35.79 6.54
CA MET A 352 -15.54 -35.51 7.96
C MET A 352 -14.35 -36.12 8.68
N LEU A 353 -13.50 -35.28 9.26
CA LEU A 353 -12.35 -35.74 10.04
C LEU A 353 -12.82 -36.50 11.29
N PRO A 354 -12.13 -37.58 11.70
CA PRO A 354 -12.45 -38.34 12.90
C PRO A 354 -12.52 -37.44 14.15
N ALA A 355 -13.28 -37.89 15.15
CA ALA A 355 -13.28 -37.24 16.45
C ALA A 355 -11.90 -37.34 17.13
N GLY A 356 -11.50 -36.29 17.84
CA GLY A 356 -10.19 -36.19 18.49
C GLY A 356 -9.20 -35.33 17.71
N ASP A 357 -7.92 -35.43 18.07
CA ASP A 357 -6.86 -34.67 17.43
C ASP A 357 -6.55 -35.25 16.04
N ILE A 358 -6.30 -34.36 15.09
CA ILE A 358 -5.90 -34.75 13.74
C ILE A 358 -4.40 -35.01 13.68
N HIS A 359 -3.98 -35.92 12.78
CA HIS A 359 -2.58 -36.32 12.66
C HIS A 359 -1.66 -35.10 12.46
N PRO A 360 -0.49 -35.01 13.13
CA PRO A 360 0.42 -33.86 13.02
C PRO A 360 0.84 -33.51 11.59
N ASP A 361 0.99 -34.51 10.72
CA ASP A 361 1.31 -34.29 9.30
C ASP A 361 0.13 -33.69 8.52
N LEU A 362 -1.12 -34.03 8.89
CA LEU A 362 -2.28 -33.38 8.31
C LEU A 362 -2.34 -31.92 8.74
N VAL A 363 -2.09 -31.63 10.03
CA VAL A 363 -1.97 -30.24 10.53
C VAL A 363 -0.94 -29.49 9.71
N GLU A 364 0.24 -30.08 9.50
CA GLU A 364 1.33 -29.45 8.75
C GLU A 364 0.94 -29.16 7.29
N ARG A 365 0.33 -30.13 6.60
CA ARG A 365 -0.14 -29.97 5.21
C ARG A 365 -1.23 -28.91 5.09
N LEU A 366 -2.19 -28.90 6.00
CA LEU A 366 -3.24 -27.88 6.07
C LEU A 366 -2.65 -26.49 6.36
N THR A 367 -1.62 -26.40 7.21
CA THR A 367 -0.89 -25.16 7.52
C THR A 367 -0.23 -24.59 6.29
N GLN A 368 0.49 -25.42 5.54
CA GLN A 368 1.16 -24.99 4.32
C GLN A 368 0.16 -24.46 3.29
N GLU A 369 -0.99 -25.11 3.13
CA GLU A 369 -2.06 -24.64 2.23
C GLU A 369 -2.69 -23.32 2.70
N ALA A 370 -2.95 -23.17 4.00
CA ALA A 370 -3.45 -21.91 4.58
C ALA A 370 -2.46 -20.75 4.36
N CYS A 371 -1.20 -20.92 4.76
CA CYS A 371 -0.14 -19.91 4.59
C CYS A 371 0.05 -19.54 3.11
N LYS A 372 -0.02 -20.52 2.21
CA LYS A 372 0.11 -20.29 0.76
C LYS A 372 -1.09 -19.53 0.20
N ALA A 373 -2.31 -19.94 0.56
CA ALA A 373 -3.53 -19.26 0.13
C ALA A 373 -3.59 -17.82 0.63
N ALA A 374 -3.26 -17.60 1.90
CA ALA A 374 -3.23 -16.27 2.51
C ALA A 374 -2.21 -15.35 1.84
N ARG A 375 -1.00 -15.87 1.54
CA ARG A 375 0.01 -15.11 0.80
C ARG A 375 -0.46 -14.73 -0.60
N HIS A 376 -1.14 -15.63 -1.31
CA HIS A 376 -1.70 -15.34 -2.62
C HIS A 376 -2.79 -14.26 -2.53
N VAL A 377 -3.74 -14.40 -1.59
CA VAL A 377 -4.80 -13.41 -1.37
C VAL A 377 -4.22 -12.03 -1.05
N LEU A 378 -3.27 -11.94 -0.10
CA LEU A 378 -2.59 -10.68 0.21
C LEU A 378 -1.89 -10.07 -1.01
N THR A 379 -1.22 -10.91 -1.81
CA THR A 379 -0.55 -10.48 -3.04
C THR A 379 -1.55 -9.93 -4.06
N MET A 380 -2.70 -10.59 -4.24
CA MET A 380 -3.79 -10.13 -5.11
C MET A 380 -4.33 -8.78 -4.63
N CYS A 381 -4.61 -8.64 -3.34
CA CYS A 381 -5.12 -7.41 -2.73
C CYS A 381 -4.16 -6.23 -2.93
N ILE A 382 -2.86 -6.41 -2.68
CA ILE A 382 -1.87 -5.34 -2.86
C ILE A 382 -1.69 -5.00 -4.34
N ARG A 383 -1.62 -6.00 -5.21
CA ARG A 383 -1.42 -5.79 -6.66
C ARG A 383 -2.58 -4.99 -7.29
N ALA A 384 -3.80 -5.23 -6.81
CA ALA A 384 -5.00 -4.52 -7.26
C ALA A 384 -4.89 -2.99 -7.14
N LEU A 385 -4.05 -2.47 -6.25
CA LEU A 385 -3.83 -1.02 -6.10
C LEU A 385 -3.37 -0.37 -7.41
N ASP A 386 -2.57 -1.05 -8.24
CA ASP A 386 -2.12 -0.50 -9.53
C ASP A 386 -3.20 -0.50 -10.62
N TYR A 387 -4.37 -1.06 -10.32
CA TYR A 387 -5.52 -1.16 -11.23
C TYR A 387 -6.74 -0.40 -10.68
N CYS A 388 -6.55 0.38 -9.62
CA CYS A 388 -7.57 1.24 -9.04
C CYS A 388 -7.60 2.62 -9.72
N PRO A 389 -8.75 3.31 -9.73
CA PRO A 389 -8.80 4.72 -10.07
C PRO A 389 -7.91 5.53 -9.11
N PRO A 390 -7.34 6.67 -9.56
CA PRO A 390 -6.42 7.45 -8.73
C PRO A 390 -7.13 8.28 -7.65
N VAL A 391 -8.46 8.38 -7.72
CA VAL A 391 -9.34 9.16 -6.82
C VAL A 391 -10.71 8.50 -6.71
N ASP A 392 -11.46 8.81 -5.66
CA ASP A 392 -12.89 8.47 -5.56
C ASP A 392 -13.17 6.96 -5.77
N LEU A 393 -12.32 6.11 -5.18
CA LEU A 393 -12.43 4.65 -5.24
C LEU A 393 -13.74 4.19 -4.57
N THR A 394 -14.36 3.17 -5.15
CA THR A 394 -15.45 2.41 -4.52
C THR A 394 -15.04 0.95 -4.32
N PHE A 395 -15.67 0.24 -3.36
CA PHE A 395 -15.36 -1.17 -3.11
C PHE A 395 -15.63 -2.06 -4.34
N GLY A 396 -16.65 -1.72 -5.13
CA GLY A 396 -16.92 -2.41 -6.39
C GLY A 396 -15.82 -2.21 -7.45
N GLU A 397 -15.25 -1.00 -7.54
CA GLU A 397 -14.10 -0.75 -8.41
C GLU A 397 -12.83 -1.45 -7.92
N TYR A 398 -12.67 -1.58 -6.60
CA TYR A 398 -11.59 -2.39 -6.04
C TYR A 398 -11.72 -3.87 -6.42
N LEU A 399 -12.94 -4.44 -6.40
CA LEU A 399 -13.17 -5.80 -6.91
C LEU A 399 -12.75 -5.92 -8.38
N ARG A 400 -13.17 -4.99 -9.23
CA ARG A 400 -12.78 -4.98 -10.66
C ARG A 400 -11.26 -4.91 -10.83
N ALA A 401 -10.60 -4.06 -10.06
CA ALA A 401 -9.16 -3.94 -10.04
C ALA A 401 -8.48 -5.25 -9.61
N LEU A 402 -9.01 -5.93 -8.59
CA LEU A 402 -8.51 -7.19 -8.08
C LEU A 402 -8.61 -8.32 -9.13
N ILE A 403 -9.79 -8.48 -9.74
CA ILE A 403 -10.01 -9.51 -10.76
C ILE A 403 -9.15 -9.23 -12.01
N THR A 404 -9.03 -7.97 -12.43
CA THR A 404 -8.18 -7.60 -13.57
C THR A 404 -6.70 -7.87 -13.30
N ALA A 405 -6.20 -7.41 -12.16
CA ALA A 405 -4.79 -7.55 -11.78
C ALA A 405 -4.36 -9.01 -11.62
N ASP A 406 -5.27 -9.87 -11.18
CA ASP A 406 -5.02 -11.31 -11.09
C ASP A 406 -5.07 -11.98 -12.47
N ALA A 407 -6.07 -11.67 -13.30
CA ALA A 407 -6.18 -12.23 -14.65
C ALA A 407 -4.97 -11.93 -15.56
N ASP A 408 -4.34 -10.76 -15.41
CA ASP A 408 -3.10 -10.44 -16.13
C ASP A 408 -1.91 -11.29 -15.68
N MET A 409 -1.85 -11.64 -14.41
CA MET A 409 -0.70 -12.29 -13.78
C MET A 409 -0.80 -13.81 -13.75
N VAL A 410 -2.03 -14.31 -13.62
CA VAL A 410 -2.38 -15.73 -13.55
C VAL A 410 -3.55 -15.96 -14.52
N PRO A 411 -3.30 -16.04 -15.83
CA PRO A 411 -4.38 -16.18 -16.81
C PRO A 411 -5.24 -17.42 -16.56
N ASP A 412 -4.60 -18.53 -16.19
CA ASP A 412 -5.25 -19.79 -15.82
C ASP A 412 -5.42 -19.89 -14.30
N ASP A 413 -6.65 -19.63 -13.82
CA ASP A 413 -7.02 -19.70 -12.40
C ASP A 413 -7.53 -21.10 -12.04
N ASP A 414 -6.61 -22.08 -12.05
CA ASP A 414 -6.86 -23.50 -11.76
C ASP A 414 -7.43 -23.76 -10.36
N LYS A 415 -7.30 -22.79 -9.46
CA LYS A 415 -7.80 -22.84 -8.08
C LYS A 415 -9.00 -21.93 -7.82
N HIS A 416 -9.52 -21.25 -8.84
CA HIS A 416 -10.73 -20.43 -8.80
C HIS A 416 -10.71 -19.32 -7.74
N TYR A 417 -9.55 -18.69 -7.52
CA TYR A 417 -9.39 -17.56 -6.60
C TYR A 417 -10.29 -16.38 -7.00
N ARG A 418 -10.41 -16.10 -8.31
CA ARG A 418 -11.23 -15.02 -8.82
C ARG A 418 -12.71 -15.26 -8.53
N VAL A 419 -13.18 -16.49 -8.74
CA VAL A 419 -14.57 -16.88 -8.42
C VAL A 419 -14.86 -16.72 -6.94
N ALA A 420 -13.95 -17.16 -6.06
CA ALA A 420 -14.11 -17.02 -4.62
C ALA A 420 -14.17 -15.54 -4.18
N MET A 421 -13.35 -14.67 -4.77
CA MET A 421 -13.37 -13.23 -4.52
C MET A 421 -14.70 -12.60 -4.96
N ILE A 422 -15.18 -12.95 -6.15
CA ILE A 422 -16.47 -12.48 -6.67
C ILE A 422 -17.61 -12.92 -5.75
N GLU A 423 -17.59 -14.17 -5.30
CA GLU A 423 -18.59 -14.72 -4.39
C GLU A 423 -18.57 -14.01 -3.04
N GLY A 424 -17.39 -13.81 -2.44
CA GLY A 424 -17.23 -13.11 -1.17
C GLY A 424 -17.81 -11.69 -1.23
N PHE A 425 -17.43 -10.91 -2.25
CA PHE A 425 -17.95 -9.55 -2.43
C PHE A 425 -19.47 -9.52 -2.64
N ARG A 426 -20.00 -10.46 -3.44
CA ARG A 426 -21.45 -10.60 -3.67
C ARG A 426 -22.22 -10.92 -2.39
N ARG A 427 -21.72 -11.85 -1.56
CA ARG A 427 -22.33 -12.24 -0.28
C ARG A 427 -22.45 -11.06 0.70
N HIS A 428 -21.51 -10.10 0.63
CA HIS A 428 -21.52 -8.88 1.45
C HIS A 428 -22.17 -7.67 0.76
N GLY A 429 -22.83 -7.87 -0.39
CA GLY A 429 -23.57 -6.81 -1.08
C GLY A 429 -22.69 -5.79 -1.80
N ILE A 430 -21.41 -6.10 -2.04
CA ILE A 430 -20.48 -5.25 -2.75
C ILE A 430 -20.60 -5.50 -4.24
N PHE A 431 -21.16 -4.53 -4.96
CA PHE A 431 -21.37 -4.61 -6.41
C PHE A 431 -20.68 -3.44 -7.13
N PRO A 432 -19.98 -3.69 -8.25
CA PRO A 432 -19.47 -2.62 -9.10
C PRO A 432 -20.60 -1.91 -9.85
N GLN A 433 -20.39 -0.62 -10.09
CA GLN A 433 -21.27 0.18 -10.93
C GLN A 433 -20.90 0.00 -12.42
N GLY A 434 -21.91 0.09 -13.29
CA GLY A 434 -21.70 0.07 -14.74
C GLY A 434 -21.31 -1.29 -15.31
N VAL A 435 -21.59 -2.38 -14.60
CA VAL A 435 -21.38 -3.77 -15.06
C VAL A 435 -22.72 -4.51 -15.01
N ASN A 436 -22.99 -5.33 -16.03
CA ASN A 436 -24.28 -6.02 -16.19
C ASN A 436 -24.32 -7.44 -15.56
N SER A 437 -23.17 -7.97 -15.12
CA SER A 437 -23.09 -9.27 -14.45
C SER A 437 -21.89 -9.35 -13.50
N MET A 438 -21.95 -10.25 -12.51
CA MET A 438 -20.83 -10.57 -11.61
C MET A 438 -20.02 -11.76 -12.16
N SER A 439 -19.69 -11.73 -13.45
CA SER A 439 -18.80 -12.72 -14.08
C SER A 439 -17.37 -12.20 -14.13
N GLU A 440 -16.39 -13.09 -14.20
CA GLU A 440 -14.99 -12.69 -14.33
C GLU A 440 -14.78 -11.76 -15.54
N GLU A 441 -15.35 -12.13 -16.70
CA GLU A 441 -15.25 -11.35 -17.94
C GLU A 441 -15.80 -9.93 -17.76
N ALA A 442 -17.00 -9.79 -17.20
CA ALA A 442 -17.65 -8.49 -17.06
C ALA A 442 -16.97 -7.58 -16.01
N LEU A 443 -16.29 -8.17 -15.02
CA LEU A 443 -15.60 -7.42 -13.96
C LEU A 443 -14.26 -6.87 -14.41
N ARG A 444 -13.60 -7.52 -15.37
CA ARG A 444 -12.31 -7.06 -15.87
C ARG A 444 -12.42 -5.67 -16.45
N TRP A 445 -11.38 -4.87 -16.27
CA TRP A 445 -11.25 -3.63 -17.00
C TRP A 445 -11.11 -3.94 -18.48
N GLU A 446 -11.82 -3.20 -19.31
CA GLU A 446 -11.69 -3.33 -20.75
C GLU A 446 -10.54 -2.48 -21.26
N ARG A 447 -9.97 -2.92 -22.38
CA ARG A 447 -8.95 -2.15 -23.07
C ARG A 447 -9.58 -0.88 -23.66
N PRO A 448 -9.00 0.31 -23.40
CA PRO A 448 -9.57 1.54 -23.95
C PRO A 448 -9.38 1.61 -25.46
N LYS A 449 -10.39 2.16 -26.15
CA LYS A 449 -10.34 2.50 -27.58
C LYS A 449 -9.77 3.90 -27.75
N PHE A 450 -8.47 4.03 -27.56
CA PHE A 450 -7.75 5.30 -27.72
C PHE A 450 -7.51 5.65 -29.18
N SER A 451 -7.43 6.95 -29.47
CA SER A 451 -7.01 7.43 -30.77
C SER A 451 -5.55 7.05 -31.02
N ARG A 452 -5.20 6.84 -32.30
CA ARG A 452 -3.83 6.52 -32.70
C ARG A 452 -2.84 7.60 -32.24
N LYS A 453 -3.24 8.87 -32.30
CA LYS A 453 -2.44 10.01 -31.83
C LYS A 453 -2.06 9.89 -30.35
N LEU A 454 -2.99 9.45 -29.50
CA LEU A 454 -2.71 9.25 -28.07
C LEU A 454 -1.78 8.06 -27.84
N GLU A 455 -2.00 6.94 -28.53
CA GLU A 455 -1.09 5.79 -28.43
C GLU A 455 0.35 6.18 -28.86
N GLU A 456 0.49 6.94 -29.95
CA GLU A 456 1.79 7.45 -30.43
C GLU A 456 2.44 8.46 -29.45
N CYS A 457 1.66 9.40 -28.91
CA CYS A 457 2.13 10.38 -27.93
C CYS A 457 2.68 9.70 -26.65
N LEU A 458 1.97 8.68 -26.15
CA LEU A 458 2.39 7.92 -24.97
C LEU A 458 3.65 7.08 -25.26
N ASP A 459 3.74 6.43 -26.43
CA ASP A 459 4.94 5.68 -26.82
C ASP A 459 6.16 6.60 -26.91
N GLU A 460 6.04 7.75 -27.57
CA GLU A 460 7.12 8.73 -27.63
C GLU A 460 7.53 9.26 -26.25
N ALA A 461 6.55 9.50 -25.37
CA ALA A 461 6.83 9.95 -24.01
C ALA A 461 7.59 8.89 -23.22
N ILE A 462 7.19 7.63 -23.30
CA ILE A 462 7.89 6.51 -22.66
C ILE A 462 9.28 6.32 -23.27
N ALA A 463 9.43 6.42 -24.59
CA ALA A 463 10.70 6.33 -25.28
C ALA A 463 11.68 7.44 -24.82
N ALA A 464 11.20 8.67 -24.64
CA ALA A 464 12.00 9.77 -24.10
C ALA A 464 12.44 9.51 -22.64
N VAL A 465 11.54 8.95 -21.82
CA VAL A 465 11.83 8.53 -20.44
C VAL A 465 12.87 7.39 -20.38
N GLU A 466 12.80 6.43 -21.31
CA GLU A 466 13.80 5.36 -21.43
C GLU A 466 15.14 5.86 -21.96
N GLY A 467 15.14 6.78 -22.93
CA GLY A 467 16.34 7.37 -23.53
C GLY A 467 17.16 8.18 -22.53
N THR A 468 16.51 8.97 -21.69
CA THR A 468 17.16 9.72 -20.59
C THR A 468 17.74 8.81 -19.51
N SER A 469 17.16 7.61 -19.31
CA SER A 469 17.70 6.60 -18.41
C SER A 469 19.00 5.97 -18.95
N ARG A 470 19.14 5.85 -20.28
CA ARG A 470 20.34 5.27 -20.93
C ARG A 470 21.52 6.23 -20.97
N SER A 471 21.30 7.51 -21.26
CA SER A 471 22.37 8.52 -21.30
C SER A 471 23.00 8.82 -19.94
N ALA A 472 22.26 8.64 -18.83
CA ALA A 472 22.78 8.79 -17.47
C ALA A 472 23.81 7.72 -17.05
N SER A 473 23.94 6.63 -17.81
CA SER A 473 24.95 5.58 -17.60
C SER A 473 26.27 5.82 -18.35
N GLY A 474 26.31 6.84 -19.23
CA GLY A 474 27.49 7.32 -19.94
C GLY A 474 28.01 8.63 -19.35
N ARG A 475 29.34 8.81 -19.35
CA ARG A 475 30.02 9.98 -18.79
C ARG A 475 29.42 11.32 -19.27
N GLY A 476 29.07 12.17 -18.30
CA GLY A 476 29.02 13.63 -18.40
C GLY A 476 28.17 14.23 -19.52
N ALA A 477 26.89 14.48 -19.26
CA ALA A 477 26.09 15.39 -20.08
C ALA A 477 26.05 16.78 -19.41
N ARG A 478 26.86 17.72 -19.91
CA ARG A 478 26.65 19.16 -19.75
C ARG A 478 25.80 19.61 -20.94
N GLY A 479 24.54 19.96 -20.70
CA GLY A 479 23.72 20.69 -21.67
C GLY A 479 22.23 20.39 -21.64
N ALA A 480 21.46 21.16 -20.86
CA ALA A 480 20.20 21.79 -21.25
C ALA A 480 19.76 22.77 -20.14
N SER A 481 19.49 24.02 -20.50
CA SER A 481 19.18 25.12 -19.58
C SER A 481 17.80 25.02 -18.87
N SER A 482 17.10 23.88 -18.97
CA SER A 482 15.89 23.54 -18.21
C SER A 482 16.16 22.57 -17.04
N ASP A 483 17.38 22.08 -16.90
CA ASP A 483 17.80 21.08 -15.88
C ASP A 483 17.76 21.60 -14.43
N HIS A 484 17.73 22.92 -14.21
CA HIS A 484 17.85 23.50 -12.87
C HIS A 484 16.56 23.52 -12.06
N GLU A 485 15.38 23.40 -12.67
CA GLU A 485 14.13 23.71 -11.97
C GLU A 485 13.51 22.52 -11.20
N TYR A 486 13.80 21.29 -11.61
CA TYR A 486 13.22 20.07 -11.01
C TYR A 486 14.22 19.23 -10.22
N VAL A 487 15.51 19.57 -10.28
CA VAL A 487 16.62 18.78 -9.72
C VAL A 487 16.95 19.17 -8.28
N GLN A 488 16.19 20.02 -7.59
CA GLN A 488 16.47 20.40 -6.18
C GLN A 488 15.63 19.67 -5.11
N ALA A 489 14.77 18.70 -5.47
CA ALA A 489 13.79 18.07 -4.56
C ALA A 489 14.34 17.03 -3.56
N ALA A 490 15.61 16.63 -3.67
CA ALA A 490 16.28 15.71 -2.74
C ALA A 490 17.65 16.28 -2.36
N SER A 491 18.06 16.10 -1.10
CA SER A 491 19.38 16.52 -0.64
C SER A 491 20.49 15.79 -1.42
N VAL A 492 21.70 16.36 -1.46
CA VAL A 492 22.83 15.76 -2.21
C VAL A 492 23.14 14.31 -1.74
N PRO A 493 23.13 14.00 -0.43
CA PRO A 493 23.24 12.61 0.06
C PRO A 493 22.10 11.69 -0.42
N ASP A 494 20.86 12.17 -0.44
CA ASP A 494 19.70 11.34 -0.79
C ASP A 494 19.73 10.86 -2.25
N ARG A 495 20.28 11.66 -3.16
CA ARG A 495 20.44 11.28 -4.59
C ARG A 495 21.43 10.14 -4.80
N LEU A 496 22.27 9.85 -3.81
CA LEU A 496 23.22 8.74 -3.86
C LEU A 496 22.58 7.42 -3.38
N THR A 497 21.39 7.47 -2.80
CA THR A 497 20.61 6.27 -2.43
C THR A 497 19.91 5.68 -3.64
N ARG A 498 19.58 4.38 -3.60
CA ARG A 498 18.81 3.73 -4.66
C ARG A 498 17.43 4.36 -4.81
N ARG A 499 16.70 4.52 -3.71
CA ARG A 499 15.34 5.08 -3.68
C ARG A 499 15.30 6.55 -4.10
N GLY A 500 16.28 7.36 -3.68
CA GLY A 500 16.38 8.76 -4.11
C GLY A 500 16.65 8.91 -5.62
N ARG A 501 17.43 8.00 -6.22
CA ARG A 501 17.59 7.96 -7.70
C ARG A 501 16.28 7.59 -8.39
N GLU A 502 15.57 6.58 -7.87
CA GLU A 502 14.28 6.15 -8.42
C GLU A 502 13.23 7.26 -8.33
N TRP A 503 13.14 7.96 -7.20
CA TRP A 503 12.30 9.16 -7.04
C TRP A 503 12.65 10.25 -8.06
N THR A 504 13.94 10.59 -8.18
CA THR A 504 14.38 11.65 -9.10
C THR A 504 14.11 11.29 -10.56
N ALA A 505 14.26 10.02 -10.93
CA ALA A 505 13.93 9.53 -12.27
C ALA A 505 12.43 9.58 -12.53
N MET A 506 11.60 9.23 -11.54
CA MET A 506 10.14 9.32 -11.62
C MET A 506 9.67 10.76 -11.82
N GLU A 507 10.14 11.72 -11.04
CA GLU A 507 9.74 13.14 -11.17
C GLU A 507 10.09 13.71 -12.55
N ARG A 508 11.28 13.38 -13.08
CA ARG A 508 11.66 13.74 -14.46
C ARG A 508 10.73 13.11 -15.48
N ALA A 509 10.39 11.83 -15.30
CA ALA A 509 9.51 11.12 -16.21
C ALA A 509 8.09 11.70 -16.22
N CYS A 510 7.56 12.04 -15.04
CA CYS A 510 6.27 12.74 -14.91
C CYS A 510 6.28 14.09 -15.64
N ALA A 511 7.38 14.85 -15.56
CA ALA A 511 7.50 16.12 -16.26
C ALA A 511 7.51 15.94 -17.79
N ILE A 512 8.29 14.99 -18.32
CA ILE A 512 8.34 14.68 -19.76
C ILE A 512 6.95 14.27 -20.29
N ILE A 513 6.27 13.36 -19.57
CA ILE A 513 4.95 12.88 -19.96
C ILE A 513 3.93 14.02 -19.93
N ARG A 514 3.95 14.83 -18.87
CA ARG A 514 3.05 15.98 -18.74
C ARG A 514 3.22 16.93 -19.92
N ASP A 515 4.45 17.31 -20.24
CA ASP A 515 4.71 18.31 -21.27
C ASP A 515 4.25 17.81 -22.65
N LYS A 516 4.45 16.52 -22.98
CA LYS A 516 3.93 15.90 -24.21
C LYS A 516 2.40 15.80 -24.24
N LEU A 517 1.77 15.39 -23.13
CA LEU A 517 0.30 15.27 -23.06
C LEU A 517 -0.39 16.63 -23.16
N ILE A 518 0.23 17.70 -22.64
CA ILE A 518 -0.29 19.06 -22.75
C ILE A 518 -0.48 19.48 -24.22
N GLU A 519 0.50 19.17 -25.07
CA GLU A 519 0.44 19.50 -26.50
C GLU A 519 -0.71 18.77 -27.20
N LEU A 520 -0.89 17.48 -26.89
CA LEU A 520 -1.96 16.68 -27.49
C LEU A 520 -3.35 17.08 -27.00
N LEU A 521 -3.50 17.29 -25.69
CA LEU A 521 -4.82 17.50 -25.08
C LEU A 521 -5.46 18.84 -25.43
N ALA A 522 -4.68 19.82 -25.91
CA ALA A 522 -5.19 21.14 -26.26
C ALA A 522 -6.29 21.11 -27.34
N ASP A 523 -6.25 20.12 -28.23
CA ASP A 523 -7.11 20.04 -29.43
C ASP A 523 -7.97 18.76 -29.50
N GLU A 524 -7.92 17.87 -28.49
CA GLU A 524 -8.54 16.54 -28.53
C GLU A 524 -9.51 16.31 -27.33
N ASP A 525 -10.72 16.87 -27.42
CA ASP A 525 -11.74 16.80 -26.35
C ASP A 525 -12.15 15.36 -25.98
N ASP A 526 -12.25 14.46 -26.97
CA ASP A 526 -12.56 13.04 -26.72
C ASP A 526 -11.48 12.37 -25.86
N VAL A 527 -10.21 12.71 -26.09
CA VAL A 527 -9.08 12.19 -25.32
C VAL A 527 -9.08 12.75 -23.91
N GLN A 528 -9.38 14.04 -23.75
CA GLN A 528 -9.55 14.66 -22.43
C GLN A 528 -10.64 13.91 -21.63
N TRP A 529 -11.79 13.64 -22.25
CA TRP A 529 -12.88 12.90 -21.62
C TRP A 529 -12.46 11.49 -21.19
N GLN A 530 -11.75 10.76 -22.06
CA GLN A 530 -11.26 9.41 -21.79
C GLN A 530 -10.22 9.33 -20.68
N LEU A 531 -9.35 10.34 -20.55
CA LEU A 531 -8.38 10.44 -19.45
C LEU A 531 -8.99 11.07 -18.17
N GLY A 532 -10.24 11.52 -18.25
CA GLY A 532 -10.97 12.13 -17.15
C GLY A 532 -10.46 13.51 -16.74
N VAL A 533 -9.78 14.22 -17.65
CA VAL A 533 -9.26 15.57 -17.47
C VAL A 533 -9.99 16.55 -18.40
N CYS A 534 -9.79 17.85 -18.20
CA CYS A 534 -10.32 18.90 -19.05
C CYS A 534 -9.34 20.08 -19.08
N VAL A 535 -8.84 20.44 -20.26
CA VAL A 535 -7.86 21.51 -20.47
C VAL A 535 -8.28 22.41 -21.64
N GLY A 536 -7.58 23.53 -21.84
CA GLY A 536 -7.82 24.41 -23.00
C GLY A 536 -9.02 25.35 -22.85
N ARG A 537 -9.52 25.86 -24.00
CA ARG A 537 -10.52 26.95 -24.06
C ARG A 537 -11.94 26.51 -23.68
N GLY A 538 -12.25 25.22 -23.72
CA GLY A 538 -13.56 24.66 -23.38
C GLY A 538 -13.74 24.31 -21.90
N ALA A 539 -12.72 24.48 -21.07
CA ALA A 539 -12.77 24.04 -19.68
C ALA A 539 -13.65 24.92 -18.79
N HIS A 540 -14.41 24.27 -17.90
CA HIS A 540 -15.21 24.96 -16.88
C HIS A 540 -14.31 25.83 -15.98
N GLY A 541 -14.76 27.03 -15.63
CA GLY A 541 -14.01 27.93 -14.75
C GLY A 541 -13.83 27.46 -13.30
N SER A 542 -14.51 26.38 -12.90
CA SER A 542 -14.25 25.69 -11.65
C SER A 542 -13.12 24.67 -11.75
N VAL A 543 -12.76 24.23 -12.96
CA VAL A 543 -11.66 23.29 -13.19
C VAL A 543 -10.34 24.06 -13.19
N HIS A 544 -9.36 23.50 -12.50
CA HIS A 544 -8.03 24.08 -12.42
C HIS A 544 -7.27 23.65 -13.67
N THR A 545 -7.12 24.57 -14.62
CA THR A 545 -6.57 24.24 -15.95
C THR A 545 -5.31 25.01 -16.30
N THR A 546 -4.85 25.95 -15.47
CA THR A 546 -3.57 26.64 -15.68
C THR A 546 -2.70 26.59 -14.44
N ASP A 547 -1.39 26.41 -14.58
CA ASP A 547 -0.46 26.48 -13.47
C ASP A 547 -0.10 27.93 -13.13
N SER A 548 0.77 28.12 -12.14
CA SER A 548 1.20 29.44 -11.70
C SER A 548 1.97 30.23 -12.78
N LYS A 549 2.36 29.57 -13.88
CA LYS A 549 3.09 30.08 -15.04
C LYS A 549 2.20 30.13 -16.31
N GLY A 550 0.90 29.83 -16.19
CA GLY A 550 -0.04 29.86 -17.32
C GLY A 550 -0.02 28.62 -18.22
N ARG A 551 0.68 27.54 -17.84
CA ARG A 551 0.69 26.27 -18.60
C ARG A 551 -0.51 25.41 -18.25
N PRO A 552 -1.01 24.53 -19.15
CA PRO A 552 -2.12 23.64 -18.82
C PRO A 552 -1.87 22.80 -17.55
N SER A 553 -2.87 22.70 -16.68
CA SER A 553 -2.73 22.15 -15.33
C SER A 553 -3.55 20.88 -15.14
N PHE A 554 -2.86 19.75 -15.26
CA PHE A 554 -3.18 18.48 -14.63
C PHE A 554 -1.90 17.96 -13.99
N GLN A 555 -2.04 17.09 -13.00
CA GLN A 555 -0.91 16.48 -12.30
C GLN A 555 -0.69 15.09 -12.85
N VAL A 556 0.47 14.88 -13.47
CA VAL A 556 1.04 13.54 -13.62
C VAL A 556 1.69 13.21 -12.28
N ASN A 557 0.96 12.53 -11.41
CA ASN A 557 1.38 12.31 -10.02
C ASN A 557 2.57 11.35 -9.95
N ARG A 558 2.52 10.28 -10.75
CA ARG A 558 3.42 9.14 -10.66
C ARG A 558 3.54 8.45 -12.02
N LEU A 559 4.77 8.07 -12.37
CA LEU A 559 5.07 7.02 -13.35
C LEU A 559 5.88 5.93 -12.64
N ARG A 560 5.25 4.79 -12.36
CA ARG A 560 5.89 3.68 -11.66
C ARG A 560 6.19 2.56 -12.64
N ARG A 561 7.43 2.08 -12.63
CA ARG A 561 7.82 0.86 -13.34
C ARG A 561 7.54 -0.32 -12.41
N SER A 562 6.71 -1.24 -12.84
CA SER A 562 6.38 -2.47 -12.11
C SER A 562 6.88 -3.66 -12.90
N ARG A 563 7.64 -4.56 -12.25
CA ARG A 563 8.10 -5.83 -12.82
C ARG A 563 7.75 -6.96 -11.87
N ARG A 564 6.63 -7.61 -12.17
CA ARG A 564 6.05 -8.65 -11.32
C ARG A 564 6.44 -10.02 -11.87
N LEU A 565 6.69 -10.95 -10.96
CA LEU A 565 6.92 -12.35 -11.31
C LEU A 565 5.63 -13.13 -11.07
N GLY A 566 5.08 -13.69 -12.15
CA GLY A 566 3.96 -14.62 -12.12
C GLY A 566 4.39 -16.07 -11.87
N PRO A 567 3.43 -17.00 -11.80
CA PRO A 567 3.70 -18.42 -11.74
C PRO A 567 4.60 -18.88 -12.90
N GLY A 568 5.50 -19.83 -12.65
CA GLY A 568 6.42 -20.35 -13.67
C GLY A 568 7.53 -19.38 -14.09
N GLY A 569 7.67 -18.24 -13.41
CA GLY A 569 8.73 -17.25 -13.71
C GLY A 569 8.38 -16.27 -14.83
N LEU A 570 7.11 -16.21 -15.26
CA LEU A 570 6.65 -15.23 -16.24
C LEU A 570 6.81 -13.81 -15.68
N GLU A 571 7.59 -12.97 -16.33
CA GLU A 571 7.71 -11.55 -15.96
C GLU A 571 6.61 -10.74 -16.65
N VAL A 572 5.79 -10.05 -15.87
CA VAL A 572 4.83 -9.06 -16.36
C VAL A 572 5.34 -7.67 -15.96
N GLY A 573 5.59 -6.85 -16.97
CA GLY A 573 6.12 -5.50 -16.80
C GLY A 573 5.09 -4.45 -17.22
N ASP A 574 4.76 -3.52 -16.32
CA ASP A 574 3.86 -2.40 -16.60
C ASP A 574 4.51 -1.06 -16.21
N TYR A 575 4.24 -0.03 -17.02
CA TYR A 575 4.25 1.35 -16.58
C TYR A 575 2.88 1.70 -16.03
N VAL A 576 2.82 2.10 -14.75
CA VAL A 576 1.61 2.58 -14.09
C VAL A 576 1.70 4.09 -13.99
N LEU A 577 0.84 4.78 -14.75
CA LEU A 577 0.81 6.23 -14.88
C LEU A 577 -0.47 6.77 -14.27
N GLU A 578 -0.34 7.69 -13.30
CA GLU A 578 -1.48 8.33 -12.65
C GLU A 578 -1.56 9.81 -13.03
N ILE A 579 -2.72 10.19 -13.55
CA ILE A 579 -3.06 11.55 -13.93
C ILE A 579 -4.23 12.00 -13.05
N THR A 580 -4.17 13.20 -12.50
CA THR A 580 -5.30 13.79 -11.76
C THR A 580 -5.48 15.27 -12.02
N GLN A 581 -6.70 15.75 -11.84
CA GLN A 581 -7.05 17.16 -11.95
C GLN A 581 -8.06 17.56 -10.87
N LYS A 582 -8.03 18.84 -10.52
CA LYS A 582 -8.86 19.45 -9.47
C LYS A 582 -9.98 20.29 -10.09
N ARG A 583 -11.14 20.27 -9.43
CA ARG A 583 -12.30 21.14 -9.70
C ARG A 583 -12.85 21.67 -8.37
N ASP A 584 -13.18 22.95 -8.33
CA ASP A 584 -13.85 23.55 -7.18
C ASP A 584 -15.30 23.07 -7.13
N GLY A 585 -15.67 22.48 -5.98
CA GLY A 585 -17.02 22.01 -5.69
C GLY A 585 -17.79 22.98 -4.80
N TYR A 586 -19.07 23.16 -5.10
CA TYR A 586 -20.01 23.98 -4.32
C TYR A 586 -21.24 23.18 -3.91
N PHE A 587 -21.73 23.40 -2.69
CA PHE A 587 -22.96 22.76 -2.18
C PHE A 587 -24.19 23.28 -2.93
N ASP A 588 -24.23 24.57 -3.27
CA ASP A 588 -25.28 25.16 -4.09
C ASP A 588 -25.02 24.85 -5.59
N PRO A 589 -25.91 24.09 -6.27
CA PRO A 589 -25.78 23.81 -7.69
C PRO A 589 -25.83 25.06 -8.58
N ALA A 590 -26.56 26.10 -8.20
CA ALA A 590 -26.62 27.35 -8.96
C ALA A 590 -25.28 28.09 -8.91
N ARG A 591 -24.63 28.11 -7.73
CA ARG A 591 -23.27 28.62 -7.56
C ARG A 591 -22.25 27.82 -8.37
N GLN A 592 -22.39 26.49 -8.42
CA GLN A 592 -21.55 25.62 -9.26
C GLN A 592 -21.68 26.01 -10.74
N ALA A 593 -22.90 26.08 -11.28
CA ALA A 593 -23.13 26.44 -12.68
C ALA A 593 -22.59 27.84 -13.02
N LYS A 594 -22.71 28.81 -12.09
CA LYS A 594 -22.11 30.15 -12.26
C LYS A 594 -20.59 30.11 -12.23
N ALA A 595 -19.98 29.27 -11.41
CA ALA A 595 -18.53 29.10 -11.36
C ALA A 595 -17.99 28.41 -12.62
N ASP A 596 -18.72 27.43 -13.15
CA ASP A 596 -18.36 26.70 -14.36
C ASP A 596 -18.38 27.59 -15.62
N LYS A 597 -19.30 28.56 -15.68
CA LYS A 597 -19.39 29.56 -16.77
C LYS A 597 -18.27 30.61 -16.76
N LYS A 598 -17.46 30.69 -15.69
CA LYS A 598 -16.31 31.61 -15.64
C LYS A 598 -15.15 31.06 -16.47
N GLY A 599 -14.20 31.92 -16.82
CA GLY A 599 -12.95 31.45 -17.44
C GLY A 599 -12.12 30.57 -16.51
N ALA A 600 -11.24 29.76 -17.12
CA ALA A 600 -10.25 28.91 -16.47
C ALA A 600 -9.55 29.56 -15.26
N ARG A 601 -9.41 28.80 -14.16
CA ARG A 601 -8.70 29.26 -12.95
C ARG A 601 -7.27 28.71 -12.86
N PRO A 602 -6.33 29.48 -12.27
CA PRO A 602 -5.00 28.98 -11.91
C PRO A 602 -5.08 27.92 -10.82
N SER A 603 -4.18 26.93 -10.83
CA SER A 603 -4.13 25.81 -9.89
C SER A 603 -3.66 26.17 -8.48
N GLN A 604 -3.31 27.44 -8.26
CA GLN A 604 -2.85 28.00 -6.98
C GLN A 604 -3.82 29.06 -6.41
N VAL A 605 -5.14 28.89 -6.54
CA VAL A 605 -6.06 29.79 -5.80
C VAL A 605 -5.94 29.52 -4.29
N ARG A 606 -5.80 30.62 -3.55
CA ARG A 606 -5.66 30.71 -2.08
C ARG A 606 -6.89 30.14 -1.35
N PRO A 607 -6.78 29.84 -0.03
CA PRO A 607 -7.91 29.41 0.82
C PRO A 607 -9.20 30.23 0.68
N GLU A 608 -9.09 31.47 0.21
CA GLU A 608 -10.16 32.45 -0.04
C GLU A 608 -10.96 32.23 -1.35
N SER A 609 -10.74 31.14 -2.11
CA SER A 609 -11.50 30.82 -3.34
C SER A 609 -13.02 30.72 -3.16
N GLY A 610 -13.48 30.66 -1.91
CA GLY A 610 -14.87 30.50 -1.52
C GLY A 610 -15.49 29.15 -1.90
N ARG A 611 -14.69 28.19 -2.39
CA ARG A 611 -15.14 26.82 -2.67
C ARG A 611 -15.58 26.12 -1.38
N ASP A 612 -16.55 25.23 -1.49
CA ASP A 612 -17.06 24.49 -0.33
C ASP A 612 -16.30 23.17 -0.13
N PHE A 613 -15.89 22.52 -1.23
CA PHE A 613 -15.06 21.31 -1.21
C PHE A 613 -14.21 21.17 -2.49
N LEU A 614 -13.29 20.21 -2.52
CA LEU A 614 -12.48 19.87 -3.69
C LEU A 614 -13.03 18.62 -4.37
N PHE A 615 -13.32 18.72 -5.66
CA PHE A 615 -13.68 17.60 -6.53
C PHE A 615 -12.47 17.19 -7.38
N ARG A 616 -12.30 15.89 -7.63
CA ARG A 616 -11.17 15.38 -8.42
C ARG A 616 -11.60 14.43 -9.52
N GLY A 617 -10.88 14.51 -10.63
CA GLY A 617 -10.91 13.54 -11.71
C GLY A 617 -9.51 13.14 -12.14
N GLY A 618 -9.42 12.28 -13.15
CA GLY A 618 -8.17 11.75 -13.70
C GLY A 618 -8.28 10.28 -14.08
N CYS A 619 -7.14 9.64 -14.30
CA CYS A 619 -7.08 8.21 -14.64
C CYS A 619 -5.80 7.53 -14.16
N THR A 620 -5.90 6.21 -13.97
CA THR A 620 -4.75 5.30 -13.88
C THR A 620 -4.61 4.58 -15.22
N LEU A 621 -3.43 4.66 -15.82
CA LEU A 621 -3.08 3.99 -17.07
C LEU A 621 -2.09 2.87 -16.78
N ASN A 622 -2.43 1.64 -17.19
CA ASN A 622 -1.52 0.50 -17.19
C ASN A 622 -1.01 0.29 -18.61
N ILE A 623 0.29 0.49 -18.83
CA ILE A 623 0.92 0.42 -20.15
C ILE A 623 1.94 -0.71 -20.14
N ASP A 624 1.76 -1.67 -21.03
CA ASP A 624 2.64 -2.84 -21.13
C ASP A 624 4.06 -2.43 -21.49
N MET A 625 5.07 -2.82 -20.71
CA MET A 625 6.45 -2.38 -20.94
C MET A 625 7.07 -2.93 -22.24
N ARG A 626 6.56 -4.05 -22.76
CA ARG A 626 7.14 -4.71 -23.94
C ARG A 626 6.57 -4.18 -25.24
N SER A 627 5.25 -4.08 -25.31
CA SER A 627 4.51 -3.59 -26.48
C SER A 627 4.28 -2.09 -26.45
N ARG A 628 4.47 -1.43 -25.29
CA ARG A 628 4.19 -0.01 -25.03
C ARG A 628 2.75 0.40 -25.31
N ARG A 629 1.83 -0.57 -25.34
CA ARG A 629 0.41 -0.31 -25.55
C ARG A 629 -0.33 -0.20 -24.23
N VAL A 630 -1.31 0.69 -24.18
CA VAL A 630 -2.20 0.83 -23.02
C VAL A 630 -3.06 -0.43 -22.92
N ARG A 631 -2.94 -1.12 -21.78
CA ARG A 631 -3.79 -2.26 -21.41
C ARG A 631 -5.11 -1.75 -20.85
N TYR A 632 -5.06 -0.83 -19.89
CA TYR A 632 -6.25 -0.31 -19.20
C TYR A 632 -6.16 1.19 -18.96
N CYS A 633 -7.33 1.85 -18.96
CA CYS A 633 -7.52 3.21 -18.49
C CYS A 633 -8.67 3.23 -17.48
N VAL A 634 -8.33 3.40 -16.21
CA VAL A 634 -9.32 3.47 -15.12
C VAL A 634 -9.56 4.93 -14.80
N ALA A 635 -10.55 5.51 -15.47
CA ALA A 635 -10.80 6.95 -15.46
C ALA A 635 -11.98 7.36 -14.57
N LYS A 636 -11.86 8.56 -14.01
CA LYS A 636 -12.81 9.26 -13.18
C LYS A 636 -12.94 10.68 -13.72
N ASN A 637 -13.96 10.96 -14.52
CA ASN A 637 -14.03 12.21 -15.25
C ASN A 637 -14.29 13.44 -14.34
N VAL A 638 -13.46 14.48 -14.45
CA VAL A 638 -13.56 15.73 -13.67
C VAL A 638 -14.81 16.57 -13.97
N LEU A 639 -15.43 16.37 -15.13
CA LEU A 639 -16.68 17.01 -15.56
C LEU A 639 -17.93 16.18 -15.24
N SER A 640 -17.78 15.01 -14.60
CA SER A 640 -18.91 14.13 -14.31
C SER A 640 -19.85 14.72 -13.25
N GLU A 641 -20.95 15.33 -13.70
CA GLU A 641 -21.97 15.93 -12.82
C GLU A 641 -22.60 14.93 -11.85
N GLN A 642 -22.82 13.68 -12.26
CA GLN A 642 -23.35 12.64 -11.37
C GLN A 642 -22.40 12.32 -10.20
N ARG A 643 -21.08 12.38 -10.44
CA ARG A 643 -20.07 12.16 -9.40
C ARG A 643 -19.97 13.36 -8.47
N LEU A 644 -19.98 14.56 -9.05
CA LEU A 644 -19.99 15.80 -8.29
C LEU A 644 -21.20 15.87 -7.36
N GLN A 645 -22.39 15.49 -7.85
CA GLN A 645 -23.61 15.44 -7.05
C GLN A 645 -23.53 14.40 -5.92
N ARG A 646 -23.01 13.19 -6.18
CA ARG A 646 -22.81 12.18 -5.13
C ARG A 646 -21.84 12.64 -4.03
N GLN A 647 -20.72 13.25 -4.41
CA GLN A 647 -19.77 13.80 -3.43
C GLN A 647 -20.40 14.97 -2.66
N ARG A 648 -21.20 15.82 -3.33
CA ARG A 648 -21.96 16.90 -2.69
C ARG A 648 -22.93 16.36 -1.64
N GLU A 649 -23.70 15.31 -1.96
CA GLU A 649 -24.63 14.67 -1.03
C GLU A 649 -23.90 14.03 0.16
N PHE A 650 -22.76 13.40 -0.09
CA PHE A 650 -21.94 12.79 0.95
C PHE A 650 -21.38 13.83 1.94
N ILE A 651 -20.81 14.93 1.45
CA ILE A 651 -20.20 15.97 2.30
C ILE A 651 -21.26 16.91 2.91
N GLY A 652 -22.31 17.21 2.13
CA GLY A 652 -23.35 18.19 2.46
C GLY A 652 -24.57 17.63 3.17
N GLY A 653 -24.74 16.31 3.22
CA GLY A 653 -25.92 15.63 3.78
C GLY A 653 -26.26 16.00 5.24
N THR A 654 -27.54 15.90 5.58
CA THR A 654 -28.18 16.31 6.84
C THR A 654 -27.91 15.40 8.04
N GLU A 655 -27.22 14.27 7.88
CA GLU A 655 -26.82 13.46 9.04
C GLU A 655 -25.52 13.98 9.66
N PRO A 656 -25.52 14.44 10.92
CA PRO A 656 -24.40 15.14 11.55
C PRO A 656 -23.09 14.33 11.63
N ARG A 657 -23.10 13.02 11.36
CA ARG A 657 -21.96 12.09 11.49
C ARG A 657 -21.23 11.79 10.18
N LEU A 658 -21.87 11.95 9.02
CA LEU A 658 -21.27 11.66 7.70
C LEU A 658 -20.18 12.66 7.32
N GLY A 659 -20.39 13.93 7.67
CA GLY A 659 -19.54 15.04 7.25
C GLY A 659 -18.37 15.36 8.20
N ILE A 660 -18.31 14.81 9.42
CA ILE A 660 -17.32 15.24 10.44
C ILE A 660 -15.90 15.06 9.92
N TYR A 661 -15.55 13.86 9.41
CA TYR A 661 -14.21 13.62 8.87
C TYR A 661 -13.91 14.40 7.58
N SER A 662 -14.93 14.81 6.82
CA SER A 662 -14.78 15.61 5.59
C SER A 662 -14.71 17.14 5.84
N ARG A 663 -15.23 17.61 6.98
CA ARG A 663 -15.34 19.04 7.34
C ARG A 663 -14.24 19.52 8.27
N ILE A 664 -13.46 18.61 8.86
CA ILE A 664 -12.30 18.99 9.68
C ILE A 664 -11.09 19.03 8.75
N PRO A 665 -10.51 20.23 8.48
CA PRO A 665 -9.25 20.36 7.79
C PRO A 665 -8.09 20.01 8.74
N ASP A 666 -8.19 18.92 9.48
CA ASP A 666 -7.10 18.50 10.37
C ASP A 666 -6.03 17.79 9.54
N ARG A 667 -4.77 18.11 9.82
CA ARG A 667 -3.63 17.47 9.16
C ARG A 667 -3.39 16.04 9.66
N GLU A 668 -4.11 15.63 10.72
CA GLU A 668 -3.98 14.36 11.43
C GLU A 668 -5.28 13.54 11.37
N THR A 669 -5.78 13.30 10.16
CA THR A 669 -7.04 12.54 9.93
C THR A 669 -7.03 11.16 10.60
N PHE A 670 -5.90 10.45 10.58
CA PHE A 670 -5.77 9.12 11.19
C PHE A 670 -5.80 9.15 12.72
N ALA A 671 -5.21 10.18 13.34
CA ALA A 671 -5.30 10.36 14.79
C ALA A 671 -6.76 10.50 15.26
N MET A 672 -7.57 11.21 14.49
CA MET A 672 -9.01 11.38 14.75
C MET A 672 -9.80 10.09 14.49
N LEU A 673 -9.48 9.36 13.40
CA LEU A 673 -10.14 8.10 13.08
C LEU A 673 -9.96 7.09 14.21
N HIS A 674 -8.75 6.95 14.76
CA HIS A 674 -8.44 5.92 15.75
C HIS A 674 -8.90 6.25 17.18
N ARG A 675 -9.37 7.48 17.44
CA ARG A 675 -9.92 7.92 18.75
C ARG A 675 -11.36 7.50 19.03
N CYS A 676 -12.01 6.80 18.09
CA CYS A 676 -13.46 6.57 18.09
C CYS A 676 -13.92 5.31 18.82
#